data_AF-A0A840S5A4-F1
#
_entry.id   AF-A0A840S5A4-F1
#
_cell.length_a   1.000
_cell.length_b   1.000
_cell.length_c   1.000
_cell.angle_alpha   90.00
_cell.angle_beta   90.00
_cell.angle_gamma   90.00
#
_symmetry.space_group_name_H-M   'P 1'
#
loop_
_entity.id
_entity.type
_entity.pdbx_description
1 polymer ?
#
loop_
_entity_poly.entity_id
_entity_poly.type
_entity_poly.pdbx_seq_one_letter_code
_entity_poly.pdbx_strand_id
1 'polypeptide(L)'
;MASLISSLNSAQIAGLSTSTLANLTSDDWAAFTTDKIQALTSVQVPSLGTRAFSFINTEQFKAFETQDLRLINTTALRSLGTDKLDALTTDQLPAFSTSQMRAFTSTQLGGLSSSDLNAFVTEQFAALTSSQTGTLSSAAIGALQTEDLAALTTSAVRGLSSTQLSALNTDAIAALGSQQAASLTSVQIAGLSSAQLNAMESADLRALATSALRGLNSDQLAGLSSDQQQLLTTQQVASLTSTLLNTLSSDDLNAFSSAQFAAMSSSQLANLSSAVIGSLQTEDLAAITSTGIRALSSTQLSALTTDGIVALGTHQAAAITSVQIAGLSSAQLNALESADLRGLSTAALRGLSSDQLAGLTSDQQQLLSTSQVASLTSSLLNALNSADLNAFSSAQFAAMSTSQLANLSSAVIGTLQTEDLAAITSSGIRALSSTQISALTTDGIVALGTHQAAAISSVQIAGLSSAQLNALESADLRGLSTAALRGLSSDQLAGLTSDQQQLLTTQQVASLTSSLLNALNSADLNAFSSAQFAGLTTSQLANLSSAVIGTLQTEDLAAITSSGIRALSSTQISALTTDGIVALGTNQAAAISSVQIAGLSSAQLNAMESADLRGLSTAALRGLSSDQLAGLTSDQQQLLTTQQVASLTSSLLNALNSADLNAFSSAQFAAMSTSQLANLSSAVFATLQTEDLAAITSSGIRALSSTQLSALTTDGVVALGTHQAAAITSVQIAGLSSAQLNAMETADLRALSTAALRGMTTDQLGAMTSDQLQALSGVPQVASLSTALLSSLGSDDLNAFSTAQFAAMTTAQLASLSSAVIGTLQTEDLAAITSSGIRALSSTQISALTTDGIVALGTHQAAAISSVQIAGLSSAQLNAMESADLRGLSTAALRGLSSDQLAGLTSDQQQLLTTQQVASLTSSLLNALNSADLNAFSSAQFAGLTTSQLANLSSAVIGTLQTEDLAAITSSGIRALSSTQISALTTDGIVALGTHQAAAISSVQIAGLSSAQLNAMESADLRGLSTAALRGLSSDQLAGLTSDQQQLLTTQQVASLTSSLLNALNSADLNAFSSAQFAAMSTSQLANLSSAVFATLQTEDLAAITSSGIRALS
;
A
#
# COMPACT_ATOMS: atom_id res chain seq x y z
N MET A 1 4.94 -90.73 -97.53
CA MET A 1 3.47 -90.59 -97.59
C MET A 1 2.97 -90.00 -98.91
N ALA A 2 3.73 -89.19 -99.67
CA ALA A 2 3.30 -88.72 -101.01
C ALA A 2 2.98 -89.86 -102.00
N SER A 3 3.83 -90.90 -102.08
CA SER A 3 3.53 -92.11 -102.88
C SER A 3 2.43 -93.01 -102.29
N LEU A 4 1.79 -92.57 -101.19
CA LEU A 4 0.58 -93.18 -100.65
C LEU A 4 -0.69 -92.37 -101.03
N ILE A 5 -0.70 -91.02 -101.04
CA ILE A 5 -1.89 -90.15 -101.30
C ILE A 5 -2.48 -90.31 -102.72
N SER A 6 -1.63 -90.49 -103.73
CA SER A 6 -2.10 -90.72 -105.11
C SER A 6 -2.81 -92.07 -105.28
N SER A 7 -2.42 -93.07 -104.49
CA SER A 7 -3.03 -94.40 -104.48
C SER A 7 -4.28 -94.52 -103.60
N LEU A 8 -4.67 -93.46 -102.88
CA LEU A 8 -5.89 -93.40 -102.09
C LEU A 8 -7.09 -92.96 -102.94
N ASN A 9 -8.20 -93.69 -102.85
CA ASN A 9 -9.49 -93.26 -103.39
C ASN A 9 -10.18 -92.23 -102.47
N SER A 10 -11.25 -91.58 -102.93
CA SER A 10 -11.98 -90.56 -102.15
C SER A 10 -12.45 -91.06 -100.78
N ALA A 11 -12.81 -92.35 -100.63
CA ALA A 11 -13.18 -92.90 -99.33
C ALA A 11 -11.98 -93.03 -98.38
N GLN A 12 -10.80 -93.36 -98.93
CA GLN A 12 -9.55 -93.35 -98.19
C GLN A 12 -9.05 -91.91 -97.90
N ILE A 13 -9.28 -90.94 -98.81
CA ILE A 13 -9.04 -89.50 -98.58
C ILE A 13 -9.94 -89.02 -97.46
N ALA A 14 -11.23 -89.35 -97.47
CA ALA A 14 -12.15 -89.07 -96.37
C ALA A 14 -11.74 -89.76 -95.06
N GLY A 15 -11.10 -90.94 -95.15
CA GLY A 15 -10.51 -91.66 -94.03
C GLY A 15 -9.16 -91.10 -93.54
N LEU A 16 -8.57 -90.11 -94.23
CA LEU A 16 -7.33 -89.48 -93.78
C LEU A 16 -7.55 -88.67 -92.51
N SER A 17 -6.66 -88.87 -91.53
CA SER A 17 -6.67 -88.06 -90.32
C SER A 17 -6.34 -86.60 -90.64
N THR A 18 -6.88 -85.67 -89.87
CA THR A 18 -6.55 -84.24 -89.95
C THR A 18 -5.07 -83.96 -89.75
N SER A 19 -4.39 -84.77 -88.94
CA SER A 19 -2.93 -84.70 -88.76
C SER A 19 -2.17 -85.07 -90.04
N THR A 20 -2.75 -85.91 -90.89
CA THR A 20 -2.20 -86.24 -92.20
C THR A 20 -2.38 -85.07 -93.16
N LEU A 21 -3.59 -84.51 -93.24
CA LEU A 21 -3.92 -83.37 -94.10
C LEU A 21 -3.11 -82.11 -93.78
N ALA A 22 -2.93 -81.80 -92.49
CA ALA A 22 -2.15 -80.64 -92.06
C ALA A 22 -0.66 -80.73 -92.41
N ASN A 23 -0.13 -81.94 -92.55
CA ASN A 23 1.27 -82.21 -92.88
C ASN A 23 1.50 -82.48 -94.39
N LEU A 24 0.45 -82.37 -95.21
CA LEU A 24 0.58 -82.42 -96.66
C LEU A 24 1.35 -81.20 -97.17
N THR A 25 2.33 -81.46 -98.03
CA THR A 25 3.16 -80.45 -98.70
C THR A 25 2.42 -79.81 -99.88
N SER A 26 3.01 -78.79 -100.51
CA SER A 26 2.47 -78.20 -101.75
C SER A 26 2.26 -79.24 -102.84
N ASP A 27 3.17 -80.20 -102.96
CA ASP A 27 3.12 -81.23 -104.00
C ASP A 27 2.05 -82.27 -103.67
N ASP A 28 1.79 -82.50 -102.38
CA ASP A 28 0.68 -83.34 -101.93
C ASP A 28 -0.68 -82.67 -102.20
N TRP A 29 -0.82 -81.36 -101.97
CA TRP A 29 -2.03 -80.59 -102.29
C TRP A 29 -2.23 -80.38 -103.80
N ALA A 30 -1.15 -80.28 -104.57
CA ALA A 30 -1.21 -80.25 -106.03
C ALA A 30 -1.71 -81.59 -106.61
N ALA A 31 -1.51 -82.70 -105.90
CA ALA A 31 -2.04 -84.01 -106.27
C ALA A 31 -3.53 -84.24 -105.88
N PHE A 32 -4.19 -83.27 -105.22
CA PHE A 32 -5.65 -83.28 -104.99
C PHE A 32 -6.40 -82.75 -106.22
N THR A 33 -7.19 -83.61 -106.83
CA THR A 33 -8.21 -83.22 -107.83
C THR A 33 -9.39 -82.55 -107.14
N THR A 34 -10.23 -81.82 -107.88
CA THR A 34 -11.46 -81.20 -107.34
C THR A 34 -12.36 -82.23 -106.66
N ASP A 35 -12.47 -83.45 -107.20
CA ASP A 35 -13.24 -84.54 -106.57
C ASP A 35 -12.62 -85.00 -105.23
N LYS A 36 -11.30 -84.86 -105.06
CA LYS A 36 -10.62 -85.12 -103.78
C LYS A 36 -10.78 -83.95 -102.81
N ILE A 37 -10.90 -82.70 -103.31
CA ILE A 37 -11.24 -81.50 -102.51
C ILE A 37 -12.68 -81.59 -102.02
N GLN A 38 -13.61 -82.03 -102.87
CA GLN A 38 -15.01 -82.29 -102.50
C GLN A 38 -15.15 -83.52 -101.59
N ALA A 39 -14.29 -84.54 -101.73
CA ALA A 39 -14.26 -85.68 -100.82
C ALA A 39 -13.70 -85.34 -99.43
N LEU A 40 -13.21 -84.12 -99.21
CA LEU A 40 -12.79 -83.68 -97.89
C LEU A 40 -14.00 -83.63 -96.98
N THR A 41 -13.90 -84.32 -95.86
CA THR A 41 -14.99 -84.36 -94.91
C THR A 41 -15.07 -83.05 -94.14
N SER A 42 -16.20 -82.84 -93.47
CA SER A 42 -16.43 -81.74 -92.54
C SER A 42 -15.42 -81.69 -91.37
N VAL A 43 -14.68 -82.77 -91.13
CA VAL A 43 -13.58 -82.83 -90.15
C VAL A 43 -12.27 -82.32 -90.75
N GLN A 44 -12.13 -82.43 -92.07
CA GLN A 44 -10.90 -82.16 -92.80
C GLN A 44 -10.79 -80.70 -93.25
N VAL A 45 -11.87 -80.11 -93.79
CA VAL A 45 -11.87 -78.72 -94.26
C VAL A 45 -11.45 -77.70 -93.17
N PRO A 46 -11.92 -77.81 -91.90
CA PRO A 46 -11.45 -76.91 -90.83
C PRO A 46 -9.97 -77.04 -90.50
N SER A 47 -9.37 -78.21 -90.75
CA SER A 47 -7.94 -78.45 -90.51
C SER A 47 -7.03 -77.85 -91.59
N LEU A 48 -7.61 -77.32 -92.68
CA LEU A 48 -6.88 -76.63 -93.72
C LEU A 48 -6.40 -75.26 -93.22
N GLY A 49 -5.11 -75.16 -92.90
CA GLY A 49 -4.48 -73.89 -92.53
C GLY A 49 -4.28 -72.95 -93.73
N THR A 50 -3.85 -71.71 -93.46
CA THR A 50 -3.53 -70.69 -94.50
C THR A 50 -2.58 -71.23 -95.57
N ARG A 51 -1.61 -72.08 -95.18
CA ARG A 51 -0.68 -72.71 -96.13
C ARG A 51 -1.42 -73.60 -97.14
N ALA A 52 -2.41 -74.38 -96.71
CA ALA A 52 -3.21 -75.18 -97.63
C ALA A 52 -3.96 -74.27 -98.63
N PHE A 53 -4.67 -73.24 -98.14
CA PHE A 53 -5.39 -72.30 -98.99
C PHE A 53 -4.51 -71.42 -99.90
N SER A 54 -3.24 -71.25 -99.53
CA SER A 54 -2.25 -70.58 -100.40
C SER A 54 -1.82 -71.46 -101.58
N PHE A 55 -1.92 -72.78 -101.45
CA PHE A 55 -1.60 -73.73 -102.52
C PHE A 55 -2.83 -74.14 -103.35
N ILE A 56 -4.03 -74.00 -102.79
CA ILE A 56 -5.31 -74.17 -103.51
C ILE A 56 -5.52 -73.01 -104.50
N ASN A 57 -5.69 -73.32 -105.78
CA ASN A 57 -5.98 -72.32 -106.83
C ASN A 57 -7.47 -71.93 -106.88
N THR A 58 -7.86 -70.95 -107.71
CA THR A 58 -9.26 -70.48 -107.84
C THR A 58 -10.23 -71.59 -108.22
N GLU A 59 -9.84 -72.53 -109.09
CA GLU A 59 -10.71 -73.66 -109.49
C GLU A 59 -10.87 -74.69 -108.37
N GLN A 60 -9.79 -75.04 -107.68
CA GLN A 60 -9.86 -75.89 -106.49
C GLN A 60 -10.62 -75.19 -105.35
N PHE A 61 -10.56 -73.86 -105.23
CA PHE A 61 -11.30 -73.08 -104.22
C PHE A 61 -12.78 -72.97 -104.56
N LYS A 62 -13.11 -72.77 -105.83
CA LYS A 62 -14.50 -72.75 -106.33
C LYS A 62 -15.16 -74.12 -106.22
N ALA A 63 -14.36 -75.20 -106.30
CA ALA A 63 -14.84 -76.57 -106.16
C ALA A 63 -15.28 -76.96 -104.75
N PHE A 64 -14.96 -76.16 -103.72
CA PHE A 64 -15.52 -76.31 -102.38
C PHE A 64 -17.03 -76.12 -102.41
N GLU A 65 -17.73 -77.05 -101.79
CA GLU A 65 -19.19 -76.94 -101.65
C GLU A 65 -19.52 -75.79 -100.69
N THR A 66 -20.76 -75.30 -100.69
CA THR A 66 -21.16 -74.22 -99.77
C THR A 66 -20.98 -74.64 -98.30
N GLN A 67 -21.10 -75.94 -98.02
CA GLN A 67 -20.77 -76.53 -96.73
C GLN A 67 -19.28 -76.38 -96.40
N ASP A 68 -18.40 -76.53 -97.38
CA ASP A 68 -16.97 -76.40 -97.18
C ASP A 68 -16.54 -74.94 -97.04
N LEU A 69 -17.11 -74.04 -97.85
CA LEU A 69 -16.86 -72.61 -97.75
C LEU A 69 -17.14 -72.10 -96.33
N ARG A 70 -18.15 -72.66 -95.65
CA ARG A 70 -18.47 -72.37 -94.24
C ARG A 70 -17.41 -72.85 -93.25
N LEU A 71 -16.68 -73.90 -93.60
CA LEU A 71 -15.68 -74.54 -92.76
C LEU A 71 -14.28 -73.94 -92.94
N ILE A 72 -14.10 -73.02 -93.90
CA ILE A 72 -12.85 -72.26 -94.10
C ILE A 72 -12.60 -71.35 -92.89
N ASN A 73 -11.43 -71.50 -92.27
CA ASN A 73 -11.06 -70.65 -91.14
C ASN A 73 -10.86 -69.17 -91.56
N THR A 74 -11.17 -68.25 -90.64
CA THR A 74 -11.14 -66.80 -90.92
C THR A 74 -9.73 -66.25 -91.18
N THR A 75 -8.68 -66.94 -90.75
CA THR A 75 -7.29 -66.55 -91.03
C THR A 75 -6.95 -66.82 -92.50
N ALA A 76 -7.41 -67.94 -93.04
CA ALA A 76 -7.31 -68.25 -94.46
C ALA A 76 -8.11 -67.28 -95.31
N LEU A 77 -9.34 -66.94 -94.89
CA LEU A 77 -10.20 -66.00 -95.61
C LEU A 77 -9.55 -64.63 -95.81
N ARG A 78 -8.88 -64.10 -94.78
CA ARG A 78 -8.14 -62.81 -94.85
C ARG A 78 -7.00 -62.83 -95.86
N SER A 79 -6.41 -64.00 -96.10
CA SER A 79 -5.30 -64.16 -97.04
C SER A 79 -5.74 -64.42 -98.47
N LEU A 80 -7.05 -64.53 -98.73
CA LEU A 80 -7.58 -64.66 -100.08
C LEU A 80 -7.45 -63.31 -100.83
N GLY A 81 -7.02 -63.35 -102.09
CA GLY A 81 -7.16 -62.20 -102.97
C GLY A 81 -8.64 -61.93 -103.31
N THR A 82 -8.96 -60.72 -103.77
CA THR A 82 -10.32 -60.36 -104.22
C THR A 82 -10.75 -61.21 -105.41
N ASP A 83 -9.80 -61.61 -106.25
CA ASP A 83 -10.00 -62.51 -107.38
C ASP A 83 -10.63 -63.85 -107.00
N LYS A 84 -10.25 -64.42 -105.84
CA LYS A 84 -10.87 -65.66 -105.32
C LYS A 84 -12.29 -65.46 -104.80
N LEU A 85 -12.68 -64.24 -104.42
CA LEU A 85 -14.05 -63.90 -104.00
C LEU A 85 -14.93 -63.55 -105.18
N ASP A 86 -14.39 -62.79 -106.13
CA ASP A 86 -15.08 -62.41 -107.37
C ASP A 86 -15.34 -63.64 -108.27
N ALA A 87 -14.55 -64.70 -108.13
CA ALA A 87 -14.75 -65.96 -108.85
C ALA A 87 -15.91 -66.83 -108.30
N LEU A 88 -16.43 -66.52 -107.10
CA LEU A 88 -17.59 -67.20 -106.52
C LEU A 88 -18.87 -66.73 -107.21
N THR A 89 -19.85 -67.62 -107.30
CA THR A 89 -21.18 -67.22 -107.79
C THR A 89 -21.97 -66.52 -106.68
N THR A 90 -23.01 -65.77 -107.07
CA THR A 90 -23.97 -65.19 -106.10
C THR A 90 -24.64 -66.26 -105.22
N ASP A 91 -24.67 -67.52 -105.64
CA ASP A 91 -25.16 -68.64 -104.83
C ASP A 91 -24.12 -69.10 -103.76
N GLN A 92 -22.84 -68.84 -104.00
CA GLN A 92 -21.74 -69.17 -103.09
C GLN A 92 -21.48 -68.05 -102.06
N LEU A 93 -21.77 -66.76 -102.37
CA LEU A 93 -21.56 -65.64 -101.45
C LEU A 93 -22.37 -65.73 -100.13
N PRO A 94 -23.66 -66.15 -100.13
CA PRO A 94 -24.42 -66.45 -98.92
C PRO A 94 -23.82 -67.58 -98.06
N ALA A 95 -22.95 -68.42 -98.64
CA ALA A 95 -22.35 -69.50 -97.89
C ALA A 95 -21.48 -68.97 -96.75
N PHE A 96 -20.85 -67.81 -96.89
CA PHE A 96 -19.98 -67.26 -95.85
C PHE A 96 -20.72 -66.97 -94.54
N SER A 97 -20.15 -67.46 -93.45
CA SER A 97 -20.61 -67.15 -92.10
C SER A 97 -20.35 -65.67 -91.74
N THR A 98 -21.04 -65.18 -90.72
CA THR A 98 -20.80 -63.83 -90.17
C THR A 98 -19.39 -63.64 -89.63
N SER A 99 -18.75 -64.70 -89.12
CA SER A 99 -17.33 -64.69 -88.73
C SER A 99 -16.41 -64.46 -89.93
N GLN A 100 -16.79 -64.99 -91.09
CA GLN A 100 -16.08 -64.81 -92.35
C GLN A 100 -16.34 -63.42 -92.93
N MET A 101 -17.56 -62.89 -92.85
CA MET A 101 -17.86 -61.51 -93.22
C MET A 101 -17.00 -60.48 -92.47
N ARG A 102 -16.80 -60.69 -91.16
CA ARG A 102 -15.88 -59.86 -90.34
C ARG A 102 -14.41 -60.05 -90.69
N ALA A 103 -14.08 -61.15 -91.35
CA ALA A 103 -12.73 -61.44 -91.80
C ALA A 103 -12.42 -60.84 -93.17
N PHE A 104 -13.43 -60.45 -93.97
CA PHE A 104 -13.18 -59.67 -95.17
C PHE A 104 -12.56 -58.32 -94.84
N THR A 105 -11.64 -57.87 -95.69
CA THR A 105 -11.06 -56.54 -95.63
C THR A 105 -12.01 -55.50 -96.22
N SER A 106 -11.86 -54.22 -95.86
CA SER A 106 -12.65 -53.13 -96.46
C SER A 106 -12.44 -53.03 -97.97
N THR A 107 -11.25 -53.38 -98.47
CA THR A 107 -10.98 -53.46 -99.92
C THR A 107 -11.73 -54.62 -100.57
N GLN A 108 -11.77 -55.79 -99.94
CA GLN A 108 -12.52 -56.94 -100.46
C GLN A 108 -14.03 -56.65 -100.56
N LEU A 109 -14.62 -55.97 -99.58
CA LEU A 109 -16.04 -55.62 -99.63
C LEU A 109 -16.35 -54.36 -100.45
N GLY A 110 -15.47 -53.36 -100.44
CA GLY A 110 -15.62 -52.13 -101.23
C GLY A 110 -15.44 -52.33 -102.74
N GLY A 111 -14.84 -53.46 -103.15
CA GLY A 111 -14.73 -53.88 -104.55
C GLY A 111 -15.98 -54.57 -105.11
N LEU A 112 -16.93 -54.96 -104.26
CA LEU A 112 -18.16 -55.64 -104.68
C LEU A 112 -19.16 -54.66 -105.30
N SER A 113 -19.88 -55.08 -106.34
CA SER A 113 -20.96 -54.30 -106.93
C SER A 113 -22.20 -54.30 -106.02
N SER A 114 -23.15 -53.36 -106.22
CA SER A 114 -24.40 -53.37 -105.46
C SER A 114 -25.18 -54.67 -105.62
N SER A 115 -25.08 -55.36 -106.78
CA SER A 115 -25.69 -56.68 -106.97
C SER A 115 -24.99 -57.78 -106.17
N ASP A 116 -23.66 -57.72 -106.03
CA ASP A 116 -22.91 -58.70 -105.22
C ASP A 116 -23.18 -58.49 -103.74
N LEU A 117 -23.29 -57.24 -103.29
CA LEU A 117 -23.66 -56.92 -101.91
C LEU A 117 -25.09 -57.38 -101.61
N ASN A 118 -26.05 -57.12 -102.51
CA ASN A 118 -27.43 -57.58 -102.34
C ASN A 118 -27.59 -59.10 -102.49
N ALA A 119 -26.56 -59.82 -102.96
CA ALA A 119 -26.57 -61.28 -102.95
C ALA A 119 -26.26 -61.86 -101.56
N PHE A 120 -25.66 -61.09 -100.66
CA PHE A 120 -25.51 -61.50 -99.27
C PHE A 120 -26.84 -61.48 -98.52
N VAL A 121 -26.93 -62.27 -97.45
CA VAL A 121 -28.07 -62.28 -96.54
C VAL A 121 -27.92 -61.21 -95.46
N THR A 122 -29.04 -60.78 -94.89
CA THR A 122 -29.09 -59.71 -93.87
C THR A 122 -28.17 -59.96 -92.65
N GLU A 123 -27.95 -61.20 -92.23
CA GLU A 123 -26.99 -61.51 -91.15
C GLU A 123 -25.55 -61.14 -91.50
N GLN A 124 -25.20 -61.13 -92.78
CA GLN A 124 -23.87 -60.76 -93.27
C GLN A 124 -23.67 -59.25 -93.25
N PHE A 125 -24.73 -58.45 -93.48
CA PHE A 125 -24.69 -57.00 -93.24
C PHE A 125 -24.53 -56.65 -91.76
N ALA A 126 -25.17 -57.41 -90.87
CA ALA A 126 -24.96 -57.30 -89.42
C ALA A 126 -23.53 -57.65 -88.97
N ALA A 127 -22.75 -58.30 -89.83
CA ALA A 127 -21.36 -58.61 -89.58
C ALA A 127 -20.39 -57.51 -90.04
N LEU A 128 -20.86 -56.49 -90.77
CA LEU A 128 -20.03 -55.39 -91.26
C LEU A 128 -19.52 -54.48 -90.11
N THR A 129 -18.28 -54.04 -90.27
CA THR A 129 -17.60 -53.08 -89.40
C THR A 129 -17.71 -51.65 -89.92
N SER A 130 -17.51 -50.66 -89.05
CA SER A 130 -17.50 -49.22 -89.41
C SER A 130 -16.61 -48.90 -90.61
N SER A 131 -15.41 -49.49 -90.65
CA SER A 131 -14.46 -49.29 -91.74
C SER A 131 -14.90 -49.92 -93.06
N GLN A 132 -15.56 -51.09 -93.01
CA GLN A 132 -16.09 -51.74 -94.22
C GLN A 132 -17.28 -50.97 -94.78
N THR A 133 -18.20 -50.53 -93.91
CA THR A 133 -19.40 -49.77 -94.32
C THR A 133 -19.06 -48.38 -94.85
N GLY A 134 -18.14 -47.66 -94.21
CA GLY A 134 -17.74 -46.32 -94.67
C GLY A 134 -17.06 -46.30 -96.04
N THR A 135 -16.47 -47.42 -96.47
CA THR A 135 -15.84 -47.55 -97.81
C THR A 135 -16.81 -47.90 -98.94
N LEU A 136 -18.06 -48.26 -98.64
CA LEU A 136 -19.09 -48.48 -99.65
C LEU A 136 -19.46 -47.15 -100.33
N SER A 137 -19.78 -47.13 -101.62
CA SER A 137 -20.19 -45.87 -102.27
C SER A 137 -21.56 -45.39 -101.78
N SER A 138 -21.86 -44.08 -101.85
CA SER A 138 -23.21 -43.56 -101.52
C SER A 138 -24.31 -44.20 -102.35
N ALA A 139 -24.03 -44.57 -103.61
CA ALA A 139 -24.96 -45.28 -104.47
C ALA A 139 -25.17 -46.74 -104.00
N ALA A 140 -24.12 -47.41 -103.53
CA ALA A 140 -24.24 -48.75 -102.94
C ALA A 140 -25.07 -48.70 -101.65
N ILE A 141 -24.75 -47.78 -100.72
CA ILE A 141 -25.50 -47.57 -99.48
C ILE A 141 -26.97 -47.22 -99.76
N GLY A 142 -27.24 -46.32 -100.71
CA GLY A 142 -28.60 -45.93 -101.09
C GLY A 142 -29.40 -47.00 -101.85
N ALA A 143 -28.72 -48.00 -102.42
CA ALA A 143 -29.34 -49.13 -103.13
C ALA A 143 -29.49 -50.40 -102.27
N LEU A 144 -29.00 -50.39 -101.02
CA LEU A 144 -29.24 -51.45 -100.06
C LEU A 144 -30.74 -51.56 -99.76
N GLN A 145 -31.21 -52.79 -99.55
CA GLN A 145 -32.57 -53.00 -99.08
C GLN A 145 -32.70 -52.46 -97.65
N THR A 146 -33.90 -52.02 -97.28
CA THR A 146 -34.17 -51.41 -95.97
C THR A 146 -33.86 -52.37 -94.83
N GLU A 147 -34.07 -53.68 -95.04
CA GLU A 147 -33.76 -54.75 -94.11
C GLU A 147 -32.25 -54.87 -93.86
N ASP A 148 -31.43 -54.70 -94.90
CA ASP A 148 -29.98 -54.76 -94.81
C ASP A 148 -29.39 -53.51 -94.16
N LEU A 149 -29.96 -52.32 -94.46
CA LEU A 149 -29.63 -51.09 -93.75
C LEU A 149 -29.99 -51.17 -92.27
N ALA A 150 -31.17 -51.70 -91.93
CA ALA A 150 -31.60 -51.92 -90.55
C ALA A 150 -30.71 -52.94 -89.81
N ALA A 151 -30.14 -53.91 -90.53
CA ALA A 151 -29.23 -54.90 -89.97
C ALA A 151 -27.82 -54.37 -89.67
N LEU A 152 -27.44 -53.22 -90.23
CA LEU A 152 -26.14 -52.61 -89.94
C LEU A 152 -25.96 -52.35 -88.44
N THR A 153 -24.80 -52.70 -87.90
CA THR A 153 -24.49 -52.36 -86.52
C THR A 153 -24.40 -50.85 -86.31
N THR A 154 -24.60 -50.36 -85.09
CA THR A 154 -24.40 -48.93 -84.76
C THR A 154 -23.00 -48.42 -85.11
N SER A 155 -21.98 -49.31 -85.05
CA SER A 155 -20.63 -48.98 -85.49
C SER A 155 -20.57 -48.80 -87.02
N ALA A 156 -21.23 -49.67 -87.78
CA ALA A 156 -21.36 -49.56 -89.23
C ALA A 156 -22.03 -48.24 -89.64
N VAL A 157 -23.16 -47.89 -89.00
CA VAL A 157 -23.88 -46.63 -89.26
C VAL A 157 -23.04 -45.39 -88.90
N ARG A 158 -22.25 -45.42 -87.82
CA ARG A 158 -21.26 -44.37 -87.52
C ARG A 158 -20.17 -44.23 -88.56
N GLY A 159 -19.89 -45.28 -89.33
CA GLY A 159 -18.95 -45.26 -90.45
C GLY A 159 -19.48 -44.51 -91.67
N LEU A 160 -20.79 -44.25 -91.77
CA LEU A 160 -21.39 -43.51 -92.88
C LEU A 160 -21.02 -42.02 -92.81
N SER A 161 -20.60 -41.45 -93.94
CA SER A 161 -20.47 -40.02 -94.14
C SER A 161 -21.84 -39.33 -94.20
N SER A 162 -21.87 -38.02 -93.96
CA SER A 162 -23.10 -37.22 -94.13
C SER A 162 -23.65 -37.30 -95.56
N THR A 163 -22.78 -37.44 -96.57
CA THR A 163 -23.20 -37.61 -97.98
C THR A 163 -23.78 -38.99 -98.28
N GLN A 164 -23.28 -40.06 -97.64
CA GLN A 164 -23.89 -41.39 -97.75
C GLN A 164 -25.27 -41.41 -97.09
N LEU A 165 -25.42 -40.77 -95.92
CA LEU A 165 -26.72 -40.64 -95.25
C LEU A 165 -27.69 -39.74 -96.02
N SER A 166 -27.24 -38.61 -96.56
CA SER A 166 -28.11 -37.71 -97.35
C SER A 166 -28.58 -38.34 -98.65
N ALA A 167 -27.87 -39.36 -99.17
CA ALA A 167 -28.27 -40.12 -100.35
C ALA A 167 -29.37 -41.16 -100.07
N LEU A 168 -29.63 -41.49 -98.79
CA LEU A 168 -30.77 -42.32 -98.41
C LEU A 168 -32.08 -41.57 -98.65
N ASN A 169 -33.10 -42.26 -99.16
CA ASN A 169 -34.44 -41.70 -99.21
C ASN A 169 -35.09 -41.72 -97.81
N THR A 170 -36.29 -41.15 -97.68
CA THR A 170 -37.01 -41.09 -96.41
C THR A 170 -37.36 -42.47 -95.84
N ASP A 171 -37.67 -43.45 -96.70
CA ASP A 171 -37.99 -44.82 -96.27
C ASP A 171 -36.76 -45.53 -95.68
N ALA A 172 -35.59 -45.29 -96.27
CA ALA A 172 -34.31 -45.81 -95.78
C ALA A 172 -33.85 -45.13 -94.48
N ILE A 173 -34.15 -43.85 -94.29
CA ILE A 173 -33.93 -43.16 -93.00
C ILE A 173 -34.90 -43.66 -91.93
N ALA A 174 -36.18 -43.88 -92.28
CA ALA A 174 -37.18 -44.45 -91.39
C ALA A 174 -36.86 -45.90 -90.99
N ALA A 175 -36.21 -46.67 -91.88
CA ALA A 175 -35.77 -48.02 -91.60
C ALA A 175 -34.58 -48.10 -90.61
N LEU A 176 -33.91 -46.99 -90.29
CA LEU A 176 -32.84 -46.98 -89.30
C LEU A 176 -33.42 -47.16 -87.89
N GLY A 177 -33.09 -48.26 -87.21
CA GLY A 177 -33.55 -48.47 -85.84
C GLY A 177 -32.96 -47.47 -84.84
N SER A 178 -33.59 -47.34 -83.67
CA SER A 178 -33.25 -46.30 -82.69
C SER A 178 -31.83 -46.38 -82.15
N GLN A 179 -31.22 -47.56 -82.11
CA GLN A 179 -29.80 -47.70 -81.75
C GLN A 179 -28.88 -47.07 -82.82
N GLN A 180 -29.25 -47.18 -84.10
CA GLN A 180 -28.53 -46.60 -85.21
C GLN A 180 -28.71 -45.08 -85.22
N ALA A 181 -29.94 -44.58 -85.01
CA ALA A 181 -30.20 -43.16 -84.84
C ALA A 181 -29.41 -42.55 -83.68
N ALA A 182 -29.36 -43.21 -82.52
CA ALA A 182 -28.55 -42.80 -81.37
C ALA A 182 -27.05 -42.71 -81.67
N SER A 183 -26.58 -43.45 -82.67
CA SER A 183 -25.19 -43.49 -83.07
C SER A 183 -24.80 -42.32 -84.00
N LEU A 184 -25.77 -41.65 -84.61
CA LEU A 184 -25.55 -40.53 -85.53
C LEU A 184 -24.81 -39.38 -84.85
N THR A 185 -23.86 -38.81 -85.57
CA THR A 185 -23.05 -37.66 -85.14
C THR A 185 -23.69 -36.34 -85.55
N SER A 186 -23.25 -35.23 -84.95
CA SER A 186 -23.74 -33.89 -85.31
C SER A 186 -23.53 -33.55 -86.78
N VAL A 187 -22.42 -34.00 -87.38
CA VAL A 187 -22.11 -33.78 -88.80
C VAL A 187 -23.06 -34.58 -89.69
N GLN A 188 -23.39 -35.81 -89.29
CA GLN A 188 -24.35 -36.64 -90.03
C GLN A 188 -25.76 -36.05 -89.97
N ILE A 189 -26.20 -35.60 -88.79
CA ILE A 189 -27.50 -34.92 -88.62
C ILE A 189 -27.58 -33.61 -89.39
N ALA A 190 -26.52 -32.79 -89.36
CA ALA A 190 -26.46 -31.55 -90.14
C ALA A 190 -26.62 -31.78 -91.66
N GLY A 191 -26.22 -32.96 -92.15
CA GLY A 191 -26.33 -33.35 -93.56
C GLY A 191 -27.70 -33.88 -93.98
N LEU A 192 -28.61 -34.17 -93.04
CA LEU A 192 -29.97 -34.59 -93.37
C LEU A 192 -30.83 -33.39 -93.80
N SER A 193 -31.72 -33.59 -94.76
CA SER A 193 -32.76 -32.59 -95.07
C SER A 193 -33.86 -32.58 -94.00
N SER A 194 -34.63 -31.50 -93.90
CA SER A 194 -35.81 -31.46 -93.00
C SER A 194 -36.80 -32.59 -93.32
N ALA A 195 -36.94 -33.00 -94.58
CA ALA A 195 -37.77 -34.12 -94.97
C ALA A 195 -37.23 -35.47 -94.46
N GLN A 196 -35.91 -35.69 -94.49
CA GLN A 196 -35.29 -36.89 -93.93
C GLN A 196 -35.38 -36.93 -92.40
N LEU A 197 -35.19 -35.79 -91.72
CA LEU A 197 -35.41 -35.69 -90.28
C LEU A 197 -36.87 -35.94 -89.91
N ASN A 198 -37.82 -35.39 -90.68
CA ASN A 198 -39.25 -35.63 -90.47
C ASN A 198 -39.68 -37.07 -90.77
N ALA A 199 -38.92 -37.80 -91.59
CA ALA A 199 -39.16 -39.20 -91.88
C ALA A 199 -38.64 -40.16 -90.81
N MET A 200 -37.77 -39.71 -89.90
CA MET A 200 -37.32 -40.53 -88.78
C MET A 200 -38.51 -40.91 -87.90
N GLU A 201 -38.55 -42.16 -87.43
CA GLU A 201 -39.60 -42.59 -86.52
C GLU A 201 -39.47 -41.84 -85.17
N SER A 202 -40.58 -41.72 -84.45
CA SER A 202 -40.62 -41.02 -83.16
C SER A 202 -39.62 -41.59 -82.14
N ALA A 203 -39.38 -42.91 -82.17
CA ALA A 203 -38.41 -43.58 -81.32
C ALA A 203 -36.96 -43.17 -81.67
N ASP A 204 -36.68 -42.93 -82.95
CA ASP A 204 -35.35 -42.60 -83.46
C ASP A 204 -34.99 -41.14 -83.21
N LEU A 205 -35.94 -40.23 -83.42
CA LEU A 205 -35.79 -38.82 -83.05
C LEU A 205 -35.49 -38.67 -81.56
N ARG A 206 -36.15 -39.47 -80.69
CA ARG A 206 -35.88 -39.50 -79.25
C ARG A 206 -34.54 -40.14 -78.91
N ALA A 207 -34.07 -41.07 -79.73
CA ALA A 207 -32.82 -41.77 -79.52
C ALA A 207 -31.60 -40.93 -79.93
N LEU A 208 -31.78 -39.88 -80.76
CA LEU A 208 -30.71 -38.96 -81.14
C LEU A 208 -29.94 -38.43 -79.92
N ALA A 209 -28.62 -38.60 -79.93
CA ALA A 209 -27.76 -38.07 -78.89
C ALA A 209 -27.85 -36.53 -78.84
N THR A 210 -27.83 -35.95 -77.64
CA THR A 210 -27.83 -34.48 -77.45
C THR A 210 -26.66 -33.79 -78.13
N SER A 211 -25.51 -34.47 -78.27
CA SER A 211 -24.38 -33.98 -79.07
C SER A 211 -24.71 -33.87 -80.55
N ALA A 212 -25.56 -34.74 -81.08
CA ALA A 212 -25.94 -34.75 -82.49
C ALA A 212 -26.89 -33.59 -82.82
N LEU A 213 -27.82 -33.27 -81.93
CA LEU A 213 -28.77 -32.16 -82.11
C LEU A 213 -28.11 -30.79 -82.21
N ARG A 214 -26.88 -30.61 -81.68
CA ARG A 214 -26.11 -29.37 -81.89
C ARG A 214 -25.71 -29.13 -83.34
N GLY A 215 -25.81 -30.15 -84.20
CA GLY A 215 -25.62 -30.03 -85.64
C GLY A 215 -26.86 -29.54 -86.39
N LEU A 216 -28.03 -29.46 -85.75
CA LEU A 216 -29.23 -28.93 -86.38
C LEU A 216 -29.06 -27.44 -86.70
N ASN A 217 -29.62 -27.03 -87.83
CA ASN A 217 -29.82 -25.63 -88.18
C ASN A 217 -31.28 -25.20 -87.91
N SER A 218 -31.54 -23.89 -87.98
CA SER A 218 -32.84 -23.32 -87.67
C SER A 218 -33.97 -23.85 -88.57
N ASP A 219 -33.71 -24.09 -89.85
CA ASP A 219 -34.70 -24.60 -90.80
C ASP A 219 -35.06 -26.07 -90.54
N GLN A 220 -34.09 -26.87 -90.08
CA GLN A 220 -34.31 -28.26 -89.70
C GLN A 220 -35.14 -28.36 -88.42
N LEU A 221 -34.87 -27.52 -87.41
CA LEU A 221 -35.62 -27.54 -86.15
C LEU A 221 -37.04 -26.95 -86.32
N ALA A 222 -37.17 -25.80 -87.00
CA ALA A 222 -38.48 -25.19 -87.29
C ALA A 222 -39.30 -26.02 -88.28
N GLY A 223 -38.64 -26.83 -89.13
CA GLY A 223 -39.29 -27.75 -90.06
C GLY A 223 -39.84 -29.04 -89.43
N LEU A 224 -39.48 -29.35 -88.18
CA LEU A 224 -40.11 -30.43 -87.42
C LEU A 224 -41.57 -30.07 -87.15
N SER A 225 -42.49 -31.04 -87.27
CA SER A 225 -43.89 -30.79 -86.85
C SER A 225 -43.98 -30.50 -85.35
N SER A 226 -45.02 -29.81 -84.91
CA SER A 226 -45.28 -29.56 -83.48
C SER A 226 -45.31 -30.86 -82.67
N ASP A 227 -45.84 -31.95 -83.23
CA ASP A 227 -45.82 -33.28 -82.61
C ASP A 227 -44.37 -33.82 -82.44
N GLN A 228 -43.51 -33.62 -83.45
CA GLN A 228 -42.10 -34.03 -83.39
C GLN A 228 -41.28 -33.17 -82.42
N GLN A 229 -41.57 -31.88 -82.36
CA GLN A 229 -40.98 -30.98 -81.38
C GLN A 229 -41.37 -31.39 -79.94
N GLN A 230 -42.63 -31.74 -79.70
CA GLN A 230 -43.10 -32.27 -78.41
C GLN A 230 -42.47 -33.64 -78.07
N LEU A 231 -42.09 -34.42 -79.08
CA LEU A 231 -41.39 -35.70 -78.88
C LEU A 231 -39.95 -35.54 -78.41
N LEU A 232 -39.31 -34.38 -78.58
CA LEU A 232 -37.95 -34.15 -78.09
C LEU A 232 -37.87 -34.37 -76.58
N THR A 233 -36.87 -35.13 -76.13
CA THR A 233 -36.66 -35.33 -74.70
C THR A 233 -36.19 -34.03 -74.04
N THR A 234 -36.38 -33.93 -72.72
CA THR A 234 -35.92 -32.78 -71.93
C THR A 234 -34.41 -32.55 -72.05
N GLN A 235 -33.61 -33.61 -72.11
CA GLN A 235 -32.16 -33.52 -72.33
C GLN A 235 -31.81 -32.97 -73.71
N GLN A 236 -32.62 -33.30 -74.73
CA GLN A 236 -32.46 -32.81 -76.09
C GLN A 236 -32.80 -31.32 -76.18
N VAL A 237 -33.93 -30.88 -75.60
CA VAL A 237 -34.31 -29.46 -75.53
C VAL A 237 -33.29 -28.61 -74.77
N ALA A 238 -32.78 -29.11 -73.64
CA ALA A 238 -31.72 -28.46 -72.87
C ALA A 238 -30.40 -28.30 -73.65
N SER A 239 -30.18 -29.11 -74.70
CA SER A 239 -28.98 -29.06 -75.53
C SER A 239 -29.08 -28.13 -76.75
N LEU A 240 -30.29 -27.63 -77.06
CA LEU A 240 -30.52 -26.68 -78.14
C LEU A 240 -29.82 -25.35 -77.85
N THR A 241 -29.33 -24.66 -78.87
CA THR A 241 -28.73 -23.34 -78.69
C THR A 241 -29.82 -22.27 -78.57
N SER A 242 -29.54 -21.14 -77.90
CA SER A 242 -30.49 -20.02 -77.84
C SER A 242 -30.83 -19.47 -79.22
N THR A 243 -29.89 -19.54 -80.18
CA THR A 243 -30.14 -19.17 -81.59
C THR A 243 -31.21 -20.05 -82.24
N LEU A 244 -31.16 -21.36 -82.01
CA LEU A 244 -32.17 -22.29 -82.55
C LEU A 244 -33.55 -22.08 -81.92
N LEU A 245 -33.60 -21.81 -80.61
CA LEU A 245 -34.86 -21.55 -79.92
C LEU A 245 -35.49 -20.22 -80.32
N ASN A 246 -34.70 -19.16 -80.54
CA ASN A 246 -35.22 -17.85 -80.93
C ASN A 246 -35.79 -17.80 -82.37
N THR A 247 -35.57 -18.85 -83.17
CA THR A 247 -36.18 -18.96 -84.50
C THR A 247 -37.53 -19.66 -84.50
N LEU A 248 -37.93 -20.25 -83.37
CA LEU A 248 -39.26 -20.83 -83.19
C LEU A 248 -40.32 -19.74 -82.98
N SER A 249 -41.52 -19.93 -83.51
CA SER A 249 -42.66 -19.04 -83.27
C SER A 249 -43.21 -19.23 -81.84
N SER A 250 -44.10 -18.34 -81.39
CA SER A 250 -44.83 -18.53 -80.13
C SER A 250 -45.65 -19.82 -80.14
N ASP A 251 -46.19 -20.20 -81.29
CA ASP A 251 -47.00 -21.41 -81.43
C ASP A 251 -46.12 -22.67 -81.37
N ASP A 252 -44.92 -22.63 -81.95
CA ASP A 252 -43.93 -23.73 -81.85
C ASP A 252 -43.44 -23.92 -80.42
N LEU A 253 -43.15 -22.80 -79.72
CA LEU A 253 -42.74 -22.86 -78.33
C LEU A 253 -43.90 -23.34 -77.44
N ASN A 254 -45.13 -22.91 -77.68
CA ASN A 254 -46.31 -23.41 -76.96
C ASN A 254 -46.64 -24.88 -77.28
N ALA A 255 -46.08 -25.46 -78.35
CA ALA A 255 -46.18 -26.90 -78.61
C ALA A 255 -45.25 -27.72 -77.72
N PHE A 256 -44.24 -27.10 -77.08
CA PHE A 256 -43.41 -27.79 -76.09
C PHE A 256 -44.25 -28.11 -74.86
N SER A 257 -44.03 -29.29 -74.30
CA SER A 257 -44.55 -29.64 -72.98
C SER A 257 -43.88 -28.81 -71.88
N SER A 258 -44.58 -28.65 -70.76
CA SER A 258 -44.04 -27.94 -69.59
C SER A 258 -42.77 -28.59 -69.04
N ALA A 259 -42.58 -29.91 -69.22
CA ALA A 259 -41.32 -30.58 -68.89
C ALA A 259 -40.13 -30.14 -69.77
N GLN A 260 -40.39 -29.82 -71.04
CA GLN A 260 -39.37 -29.31 -71.96
C GLN A 260 -39.02 -27.85 -71.63
N PHE A 261 -40.00 -27.02 -71.27
CA PHE A 261 -39.73 -25.68 -70.72
C PHE A 261 -38.94 -25.73 -69.41
N ALA A 262 -39.30 -26.62 -68.48
CA ALA A 262 -38.55 -26.83 -67.24
C ALA A 262 -37.09 -27.24 -67.48
N ALA A 263 -36.83 -27.94 -68.58
CA ALA A 263 -35.51 -28.38 -68.96
C ALA A 263 -34.65 -27.31 -69.65
N MET A 264 -35.25 -26.20 -70.10
CA MET A 264 -34.50 -25.09 -70.69
C MET A 264 -33.53 -24.49 -69.66
N SER A 265 -32.32 -24.20 -70.12
CA SER A 265 -31.33 -23.47 -69.36
C SER A 265 -31.73 -22.01 -69.18
N SER A 266 -31.22 -21.38 -68.12
CA SER A 266 -31.39 -19.95 -67.85
C SER A 266 -30.98 -19.05 -69.03
N SER A 267 -29.96 -19.43 -69.79
CA SER A 267 -29.53 -18.68 -70.98
C SER A 267 -30.52 -18.78 -72.14
N GLN A 268 -31.17 -19.93 -72.30
CA GLN A 268 -32.22 -20.09 -73.32
C GLN A 268 -33.44 -19.24 -72.96
N LEU A 269 -33.91 -19.32 -71.70
CA LEU A 269 -35.05 -18.55 -71.22
C LEU A 269 -34.81 -17.02 -71.27
N ALA A 270 -33.64 -16.55 -70.85
CA ALA A 270 -33.30 -15.13 -70.87
C ALA A 270 -33.25 -14.52 -72.28
N ASN A 271 -33.05 -15.34 -73.31
CA ASN A 271 -32.98 -14.89 -74.71
C ASN A 271 -34.33 -14.90 -75.44
N LEU A 272 -35.40 -15.46 -74.85
CA LEU A 272 -36.75 -15.39 -75.41
C LEU A 272 -37.26 -13.95 -75.42
N SER A 273 -38.15 -13.58 -76.35
CA SER A 273 -38.72 -12.23 -76.36
C SER A 273 -39.74 -12.04 -75.21
N SER A 274 -39.98 -10.80 -74.78
CA SER A 274 -41.02 -10.51 -73.79
C SER A 274 -42.42 -10.88 -74.28
N ALA A 275 -42.67 -10.82 -75.59
CA ALA A 275 -43.92 -11.25 -76.20
C ALA A 275 -44.13 -12.77 -76.05
N VAL A 276 -43.07 -13.57 -76.27
CA VAL A 276 -43.11 -15.03 -76.07
C VAL A 276 -43.34 -15.36 -74.61
N ILE A 277 -42.58 -14.74 -73.70
CA ILE A 277 -42.75 -14.96 -72.24
C ILE A 277 -44.17 -14.61 -71.79
N GLY A 278 -44.74 -13.50 -72.29
CA GLY A 278 -46.11 -13.07 -71.98
C GLY A 278 -47.21 -13.94 -72.61
N SER A 279 -46.90 -14.75 -73.62
CA SER A 279 -47.86 -15.66 -74.29
C SER A 279 -47.75 -17.12 -73.83
N LEU A 280 -46.83 -17.43 -72.91
CA LEU A 280 -46.69 -18.78 -72.36
C LEU A 280 -47.96 -19.20 -71.60
N GLN A 281 -48.28 -20.48 -71.67
CA GLN A 281 -49.36 -21.05 -70.85
C GLN A 281 -48.95 -21.06 -69.37
N THR A 282 -49.95 -21.02 -68.49
CA THR A 282 -49.74 -20.98 -67.04
C THR A 282 -48.99 -22.23 -66.53
N GLU A 283 -49.23 -23.39 -67.13
CA GLU A 283 -48.57 -24.66 -66.82
C GLU A 283 -47.08 -24.62 -67.15
N ASP A 284 -46.72 -23.95 -68.25
CA ASP A 284 -45.33 -23.80 -68.67
C ASP A 284 -44.59 -22.81 -67.77
N LEU A 285 -45.24 -21.69 -67.42
CA LEU A 285 -44.72 -20.74 -66.45
C LEU A 285 -44.49 -21.41 -65.09
N ALA A 286 -45.44 -22.21 -64.61
CA ALA A 286 -45.31 -22.98 -63.37
C ALA A 286 -44.16 -24.02 -63.41
N ALA A 287 -43.81 -24.51 -64.61
CA ALA A 287 -42.73 -25.48 -64.78
C ALA A 287 -41.32 -24.85 -64.89
N ILE A 288 -41.20 -23.55 -65.18
CA ILE A 288 -39.91 -22.86 -65.25
C ILE A 288 -39.19 -22.92 -63.89
N THR A 289 -37.92 -23.30 -63.86
CA THR A 289 -37.17 -23.34 -62.59
C THR A 289 -36.96 -21.94 -61.98
N SER A 290 -36.72 -21.86 -60.67
CA SER A 290 -36.37 -20.61 -59.98
C SER A 290 -35.14 -19.91 -60.60
N THR A 291 -34.14 -20.67 -61.07
CA THR A 291 -33.00 -20.14 -61.82
C THR A 291 -33.39 -19.60 -63.20
N GLY A 292 -34.41 -20.18 -63.83
CA GLY A 292 -35.02 -19.67 -65.05
C GLY A 292 -35.70 -18.31 -64.83
N ILE A 293 -36.56 -18.22 -63.82
CA ILE A 293 -37.23 -16.95 -63.45
C ILE A 293 -36.21 -15.87 -63.12
N ARG A 294 -35.15 -16.17 -62.35
CA ARG A 294 -34.08 -15.21 -62.03
C ARG A 294 -33.34 -14.69 -63.28
N ALA A 295 -33.29 -15.48 -64.35
CA ALA A 295 -32.60 -15.12 -65.58
C ALA A 295 -33.42 -14.19 -66.50
N LEU A 296 -34.74 -14.11 -66.29
CA LEU A 296 -35.59 -13.18 -67.02
C LEU A 296 -35.23 -11.72 -66.67
N SER A 297 -35.27 -10.84 -67.66
CA SER A 297 -35.23 -9.39 -67.45
C SER A 297 -36.50 -8.88 -66.78
N SER A 298 -36.44 -7.68 -66.21
CA SER A 298 -37.63 -7.01 -65.65
C SER A 298 -38.72 -6.79 -66.69
N THR A 299 -38.36 -6.53 -67.95
CA THR A 299 -39.32 -6.37 -69.06
C THR A 299 -39.97 -7.68 -69.49
N GLN A 300 -39.24 -8.80 -69.46
CA GLN A 300 -39.82 -10.12 -69.73
C GLN A 300 -40.81 -10.51 -68.62
N LEU A 301 -40.42 -10.30 -67.35
CA LEU A 301 -41.29 -10.63 -66.22
C LEU A 301 -42.53 -9.71 -66.16
N SER A 302 -42.39 -8.42 -66.47
CA SER A 302 -43.52 -7.48 -66.50
C SER A 302 -44.44 -7.65 -67.71
N ALA A 303 -44.05 -8.42 -68.72
CA ALA A 303 -44.92 -8.79 -69.84
C ALA A 303 -45.91 -9.93 -69.51
N LEU A 304 -45.73 -10.62 -68.37
CA LEU A 304 -46.68 -11.62 -67.89
C LEU A 304 -48.03 -10.99 -67.57
N THR A 305 -49.11 -11.70 -67.83
CA THR A 305 -50.45 -11.30 -67.36
C THR A 305 -50.56 -11.51 -65.84
N THR A 306 -51.63 -11.01 -65.21
CA THR A 306 -51.92 -11.32 -63.80
C THR A 306 -52.08 -12.83 -63.58
N ASP A 307 -52.70 -13.54 -64.52
CA ASP A 307 -52.82 -15.01 -64.47
C ASP A 307 -51.46 -15.70 -64.59
N GLY A 308 -50.56 -15.16 -65.42
CA GLY A 308 -49.19 -15.63 -65.53
C GLY A 308 -48.37 -15.40 -64.25
N ILE A 309 -48.64 -14.33 -63.50
CA ILE A 309 -48.04 -14.10 -62.18
C ILE A 309 -48.60 -15.07 -61.14
N VAL A 310 -49.92 -15.32 -61.14
CA VAL A 310 -50.57 -16.33 -60.28
C VAL A 310 -50.01 -17.74 -60.56
N ALA A 311 -49.64 -18.03 -61.81
CA ALA A 311 -49.07 -19.32 -62.17
C ALA A 311 -47.64 -19.54 -61.63
N LEU A 312 -46.95 -18.50 -61.16
CA LEU A 312 -45.64 -18.65 -60.52
C LEU A 312 -45.83 -19.17 -59.09
N GLY A 313 -45.35 -20.37 -58.81
CA GLY A 313 -45.34 -20.91 -57.46
C GLY A 313 -44.33 -20.22 -56.53
N THR A 314 -44.46 -20.49 -55.25
CA THR A 314 -43.69 -19.85 -54.17
C THR A 314 -42.17 -19.83 -54.35
N HIS A 315 -41.57 -20.90 -54.88
CA HIS A 315 -40.13 -20.98 -55.14
C HIS A 315 -39.68 -20.07 -56.30
N GLN A 316 -40.55 -19.83 -57.27
CA GLN A 316 -40.32 -18.92 -58.39
C GLN A 316 -40.48 -17.48 -57.94
N ALA A 317 -41.53 -17.16 -57.17
CA ALA A 317 -41.70 -15.86 -56.54
C ALA A 317 -40.48 -15.50 -55.66
N ALA A 318 -39.98 -16.44 -54.85
CA ALA A 318 -38.76 -16.26 -54.06
C ALA A 318 -37.50 -15.98 -54.90
N ALA A 319 -37.50 -16.36 -56.18
CA ALA A 319 -36.40 -16.15 -57.10
C ALA A 319 -36.38 -14.76 -57.74
N ILE A 320 -37.52 -14.06 -57.73
CA ILE A 320 -37.65 -12.70 -58.26
C ILE A 320 -36.64 -11.79 -57.56
N THR A 321 -35.90 -11.02 -58.35
CA THR A 321 -34.88 -10.08 -57.89
C THR A 321 -35.45 -8.68 -57.66
N SER A 322 -34.69 -7.81 -56.98
CA SER A 322 -35.04 -6.41 -56.77
C SER A 322 -35.27 -5.64 -58.08
N VAL A 323 -34.53 -5.96 -59.13
CA VAL A 323 -34.68 -5.30 -60.44
C VAL A 323 -35.95 -5.77 -61.14
N GLN A 324 -36.25 -7.06 -61.05
CA GLN A 324 -37.42 -7.65 -61.69
C GLN A 324 -38.73 -7.18 -61.06
N ILE A 325 -38.82 -7.22 -59.72
CA ILE A 325 -40.03 -6.82 -59.01
C ILE A 325 -40.34 -5.33 -59.17
N ALA A 326 -39.31 -4.48 -59.26
CA ALA A 326 -39.47 -3.05 -59.54
C ALA A 326 -40.19 -2.79 -60.89
N GLY A 327 -40.05 -3.71 -61.85
CA GLY A 327 -40.70 -3.62 -63.16
C GLY A 327 -42.16 -4.09 -63.19
N LEU A 328 -42.65 -4.76 -62.14
CA LEU A 328 -44.03 -5.22 -62.08
C LEU A 328 -45.01 -4.07 -61.83
N SER A 329 -46.19 -4.13 -62.41
CA SER A 329 -47.28 -3.20 -62.09
C SER A 329 -47.93 -3.52 -60.74
N SER A 330 -48.63 -2.55 -60.14
CA SER A 330 -49.40 -2.80 -58.91
C SER A 330 -50.47 -3.89 -59.10
N ALA A 331 -51.04 -4.03 -60.30
CA ALA A 331 -51.99 -5.11 -60.62
C ALA A 331 -51.32 -6.49 -60.60
N GLN A 332 -50.10 -6.61 -61.14
CA GLN A 332 -49.32 -7.85 -61.10
C GLN A 332 -48.88 -8.19 -59.68
N LEU A 333 -48.45 -7.21 -58.88
CA LEU A 333 -48.11 -7.43 -57.48
C LEU A 333 -49.34 -7.84 -56.64
N ASN A 334 -50.50 -7.22 -56.89
CA ASN A 334 -51.75 -7.59 -56.21
C ASN A 334 -52.28 -8.96 -56.64
N ALA A 335 -51.86 -9.46 -57.80
CA ALA A 335 -52.19 -10.81 -58.26
C ALA A 335 -51.35 -11.91 -57.60
N LEU A 336 -50.23 -11.59 -56.92
CA LEU A 336 -49.45 -12.58 -56.20
C LEU A 336 -50.29 -13.25 -55.11
N GLU A 337 -50.25 -14.59 -55.05
CA GLU A 337 -50.93 -15.31 -53.99
C GLU A 337 -50.25 -15.07 -52.64
N SER A 338 -50.98 -15.27 -51.55
CA SER A 338 -50.49 -15.03 -50.19
C SER A 338 -49.20 -15.81 -49.86
N ALA A 339 -49.04 -17.02 -50.41
CA ALA A 339 -47.84 -17.82 -50.19
C ALA A 339 -46.63 -17.25 -50.96
N ASP A 340 -46.86 -16.70 -52.16
CA ASP A 340 -45.82 -16.15 -53.04
C ASP A 340 -45.32 -14.81 -52.53
N LEU A 341 -46.24 -13.95 -52.09
CA LEU A 341 -45.92 -12.67 -51.48
C LEU A 341 -45.03 -12.86 -50.24
N ARG A 342 -45.29 -13.88 -49.42
CA ARG A 342 -44.41 -14.28 -48.30
C ARG A 342 -43.11 -14.94 -48.74
N GLY A 343 -43.12 -15.60 -49.91
CA GLY A 343 -41.96 -16.21 -50.51
C GLY A 343 -40.95 -15.19 -51.07
N LEU A 344 -41.41 -13.98 -51.42
CA LEU A 344 -40.54 -12.92 -51.93
C LEU A 344 -39.34 -12.66 -51.01
N SER A 345 -38.14 -12.62 -51.61
CA SER A 345 -36.93 -12.33 -50.85
C SER A 345 -36.93 -10.90 -50.30
N THR A 346 -36.25 -10.70 -49.17
CA THR A 346 -36.03 -9.36 -48.60
C THR A 346 -35.25 -8.43 -49.55
N ALA A 347 -34.47 -8.98 -50.49
CA ALA A 347 -33.82 -8.20 -51.53
C ALA A 347 -34.85 -7.70 -52.56
N ALA A 348 -35.80 -8.56 -52.98
CA ALA A 348 -36.88 -8.18 -53.88
C ALA A 348 -37.70 -7.03 -53.29
N LEU A 349 -38.17 -7.16 -52.05
CA LEU A 349 -39.01 -6.12 -51.42
C LEU A 349 -38.35 -4.74 -51.35
N ARG A 350 -37.02 -4.67 -51.17
CA ARG A 350 -36.29 -3.38 -51.21
C ARG A 350 -36.27 -2.73 -52.58
N GLY A 351 -36.53 -3.49 -53.64
CA GLY A 351 -36.66 -2.99 -55.01
C GLY A 351 -38.03 -2.42 -55.35
N LEU A 352 -39.04 -2.61 -54.48
CA LEU A 352 -40.34 -1.98 -54.67
C LEU A 352 -40.23 -0.46 -54.64
N SER A 353 -41.11 0.21 -55.36
CA SER A 353 -41.40 1.62 -55.19
C SER A 353 -42.39 1.84 -54.03
N SER A 354 -42.39 3.06 -53.50
CA SER A 354 -43.37 3.49 -52.48
C SER A 354 -44.81 3.29 -52.96
N ASP A 355 -45.10 3.57 -54.24
CA ASP A 355 -46.44 3.40 -54.82
C ASP A 355 -46.82 1.93 -55.00
N GLN A 356 -45.85 1.05 -55.32
CA GLN A 356 -46.09 -0.39 -55.42
C GLN A 356 -46.44 -1.00 -54.07
N LEU A 357 -45.72 -0.61 -53.00
CA LEU A 357 -45.99 -1.11 -51.66
C LEU A 357 -47.31 -0.55 -51.10
N ALA A 358 -47.55 0.76 -51.24
CA ALA A 358 -48.81 1.39 -50.80
C ALA A 358 -50.02 0.93 -51.62
N GLY A 359 -49.81 0.44 -52.86
CA GLY A 359 -50.84 -0.13 -53.72
C GLY A 359 -51.23 -1.59 -53.39
N LEU A 360 -50.46 -2.28 -52.54
CA LEU A 360 -50.87 -3.58 -51.97
C LEU A 360 -52.09 -3.39 -51.07
N THR A 361 -52.96 -4.40 -50.99
CA THR A 361 -54.08 -4.35 -50.03
C THR A 361 -53.57 -4.43 -48.59
N SER A 362 -54.30 -3.88 -47.63
CA SER A 362 -53.92 -3.98 -46.21
C SER A 362 -53.77 -5.44 -45.74
N ASP A 363 -54.59 -6.36 -46.27
CA ASP A 363 -54.46 -7.80 -46.03
C ASP A 363 -53.13 -8.36 -46.57
N GLN A 364 -52.70 -7.93 -47.76
CA GLN A 364 -51.41 -8.32 -48.33
C GLN A 364 -50.22 -7.75 -47.56
N GLN A 365 -50.32 -6.51 -47.10
CA GLN A 365 -49.28 -5.91 -46.26
C GLN A 365 -49.17 -6.63 -44.91
N GLN A 366 -50.30 -7.02 -44.30
CA GLN A 366 -50.33 -7.81 -43.08
C GLN A 366 -49.71 -9.21 -43.26
N LEU A 367 -49.78 -9.81 -44.46
CA LEU A 367 -49.17 -11.10 -44.74
C LEU A 367 -47.64 -11.08 -44.79
N LEU A 368 -46.99 -9.91 -44.91
CA LEU A 368 -45.54 -9.81 -44.93
C LEU A 368 -44.91 -10.43 -43.67
N SER A 369 -43.92 -11.31 -43.85
CA SER A 369 -43.20 -11.88 -42.71
C SER A 369 -42.41 -10.81 -41.95
N THR A 370 -42.05 -11.11 -40.70
CA THR A 370 -41.22 -10.25 -39.86
C THR A 370 -39.87 -9.91 -40.50
N SER A 371 -39.23 -10.88 -41.18
CA SER A 371 -37.99 -10.64 -41.94
C SER A 371 -38.18 -9.70 -43.13
N GLN A 372 -39.34 -9.77 -43.77
CA GLN A 372 -39.71 -8.89 -44.88
C GLN A 372 -39.97 -7.47 -44.39
N VAL A 373 -40.74 -7.28 -43.32
CA VAL A 373 -40.96 -5.97 -42.69
C VAL A 373 -39.66 -5.33 -42.20
N ALA A 374 -38.80 -6.10 -41.52
CA ALA A 374 -37.48 -5.64 -41.08
C ALA A 374 -36.56 -5.20 -42.24
N SER A 375 -36.85 -5.66 -43.46
CA SER A 375 -36.06 -5.35 -44.65
C SER A 375 -36.49 -4.10 -45.40
N LEU A 376 -37.71 -3.60 -45.14
CA LEU A 376 -38.27 -2.42 -45.80
C LEU A 376 -37.38 -1.20 -45.53
N THR A 377 -37.17 -0.38 -46.56
CA THR A 377 -36.45 0.89 -46.37
C THR A 377 -37.34 1.90 -45.66
N SER A 378 -36.75 2.93 -45.02
CA SER A 378 -37.54 3.99 -44.40
C SER A 378 -38.45 4.73 -45.39
N SER A 379 -38.04 4.85 -46.67
CA SER A 379 -38.87 5.48 -47.71
C SER A 379 -40.09 4.63 -48.08
N LEU A 380 -39.97 3.31 -48.04
CA LEU A 380 -41.08 2.40 -48.27
C LEU A 380 -42.08 2.43 -47.11
N LEU A 381 -41.57 2.40 -45.87
CA LEU A 381 -42.44 2.48 -44.68
C LEU A 381 -43.15 3.83 -44.55
N ASN A 382 -42.47 4.94 -44.86
CA ASN A 382 -43.08 6.28 -44.78
C ASN A 382 -44.14 6.52 -45.88
N ALA A 383 -44.25 5.65 -46.87
CA ALA A 383 -45.31 5.70 -47.87
C ALA A 383 -46.62 5.08 -47.37
N LEU A 384 -46.57 4.25 -46.33
CA LEU A 384 -47.75 3.66 -45.70
C LEU A 384 -48.46 4.70 -44.84
N ASN A 385 -49.79 4.68 -44.84
CA ASN A 385 -50.58 5.55 -43.97
C ASN A 385 -50.74 4.92 -42.56
N SER A 386 -51.30 5.66 -41.60
CA SER A 386 -51.48 5.15 -40.23
C SER A 386 -52.40 3.93 -40.15
N ALA A 387 -53.39 3.80 -41.03
CA ALA A 387 -54.28 2.63 -41.04
C ALA A 387 -53.54 1.37 -41.55
N ASP A 388 -52.68 1.53 -42.56
CA ASP A 388 -51.83 0.45 -43.08
C ASP A 388 -50.85 -0.05 -42.02
N LEU A 389 -50.17 0.86 -41.33
CA LEU A 389 -49.25 0.51 -40.25
C LEU A 389 -49.98 -0.11 -39.06
N ASN A 390 -51.17 0.38 -38.70
CA ASN A 390 -51.98 -0.23 -37.63
C ASN A 390 -52.61 -1.58 -38.03
N ALA A 391 -52.59 -1.95 -39.31
CA ALA A 391 -52.96 -3.30 -39.75
C ALA A 391 -51.84 -4.32 -39.53
N PHE A 392 -50.60 -3.88 -39.29
CA PHE A 392 -49.51 -4.78 -38.94
C PHE A 392 -49.76 -5.44 -37.58
N SER A 393 -49.34 -6.68 -37.46
CA SER A 393 -49.28 -7.39 -36.19
C SER A 393 -48.16 -6.84 -35.30
N SER A 394 -48.31 -7.03 -34.00
CA SER A 394 -47.28 -6.64 -33.02
C SER A 394 -45.94 -7.35 -33.26
N ALA A 395 -45.94 -8.55 -33.85
CA ALA A 395 -44.72 -9.24 -34.27
C ALA A 395 -43.99 -8.53 -35.43
N GLN A 396 -44.72 -7.91 -36.35
CA GLN A 396 -44.14 -7.12 -37.44
C GLN A 396 -43.55 -5.81 -36.91
N PHE A 397 -44.21 -5.13 -35.97
CA PHE A 397 -43.65 -3.97 -35.27
C PHE A 397 -42.39 -4.34 -34.48
N ALA A 398 -42.40 -5.45 -33.73
CA ALA A 398 -41.24 -5.95 -33.00
C ALA A 398 -40.04 -6.22 -33.90
N ALA A 399 -40.29 -6.61 -35.15
CA ALA A 399 -39.25 -6.90 -36.14
C ALA A 399 -38.67 -5.65 -36.82
N MET A 400 -39.31 -4.49 -36.69
CA MET A 400 -38.78 -3.24 -37.25
C MET A 400 -37.43 -2.88 -36.61
N SER A 401 -36.49 -2.48 -37.45
CA SER A 401 -35.21 -1.94 -36.99
C SER A 401 -35.38 -0.59 -36.31
N THR A 402 -34.39 -0.22 -35.49
CA THR A 402 -34.34 1.07 -34.80
C THR A 402 -34.40 2.26 -35.77
N SER A 403 -33.79 2.14 -36.96
CA SER A 403 -33.84 3.18 -37.99
C SER A 403 -35.23 3.32 -38.60
N GLN A 404 -35.97 2.23 -38.79
CA GLN A 404 -37.33 2.27 -39.31
C GLN A 404 -38.26 2.94 -38.30
N LEU A 405 -38.20 2.52 -37.03
CA LEU A 405 -38.99 3.12 -35.94
C LEU A 405 -38.70 4.61 -35.75
N ALA A 406 -37.43 5.01 -35.75
CA ALA A 406 -37.04 6.41 -35.60
C ALA A 406 -37.54 7.31 -36.76
N ASN A 407 -37.80 6.76 -37.94
CA ASN A 407 -38.31 7.50 -39.10
C ASN A 407 -39.84 7.64 -39.14
N LEU A 408 -40.58 6.91 -38.31
CA LEU A 408 -42.04 7.04 -38.24
C LEU A 408 -42.43 8.43 -37.75
N SER A 409 -43.55 8.98 -38.23
CA SER A 409 -44.02 10.27 -37.72
C SER A 409 -44.55 10.15 -36.29
N SER A 410 -44.54 11.26 -35.53
CA SER A 410 -45.16 11.30 -34.20
C SER A 410 -46.66 11.00 -34.24
N ALA A 411 -47.34 11.33 -35.34
CA ALA A 411 -48.75 11.00 -35.54
C ALA A 411 -48.98 9.49 -35.64
N VAL A 412 -48.08 8.75 -36.31
CA VAL A 412 -48.14 7.29 -36.36
C VAL A 412 -47.89 6.72 -34.97
N ILE A 413 -46.80 7.13 -34.31
CA ILE A 413 -46.44 6.64 -32.96
C ILE A 413 -47.58 6.86 -31.95
N GLY A 414 -48.25 8.01 -31.98
CA GLY A 414 -49.36 8.31 -31.08
C GLY A 414 -50.66 7.56 -31.37
N THR A 415 -50.76 6.85 -32.49
CA THR A 415 -51.95 6.06 -32.89
C THR A 415 -51.70 4.55 -32.89
N LEU A 416 -50.50 4.10 -32.48
CA LEU A 416 -50.19 2.68 -32.33
C LEU A 416 -51.07 2.04 -31.26
N GLN A 417 -51.42 0.77 -31.45
CA GLN A 417 -52.09 -0.02 -30.42
C GLN A 417 -51.12 -0.33 -29.28
N THR A 418 -51.67 -0.53 -28.08
CA THR A 418 -50.88 -0.80 -26.87
C THR A 418 -50.05 -2.08 -26.98
N GLU A 419 -50.59 -3.09 -27.67
CA GLU A 419 -49.94 -4.37 -27.94
C GLU A 419 -48.71 -4.20 -28.86
N ASP A 420 -48.79 -3.28 -29.83
CA ASP A 420 -47.69 -2.98 -30.74
C ASP A 420 -46.57 -2.22 -30.03
N LEU A 421 -46.95 -1.24 -29.21
CA LEU A 421 -46.00 -0.52 -28.35
C LEU A 421 -45.28 -1.46 -27.38
N ALA A 422 -46.01 -2.38 -26.74
CA ALA A 422 -45.43 -3.40 -25.85
C ALA A 422 -44.48 -4.36 -26.58
N ALA A 423 -44.70 -4.59 -27.88
CA ALA A 423 -43.87 -5.47 -28.70
C ALA A 423 -42.57 -4.80 -29.21
N ILE A 424 -42.47 -3.47 -29.22
CA ILE A 424 -41.26 -2.74 -29.63
C ILE A 424 -40.10 -3.06 -28.68
N THR A 425 -38.92 -3.36 -29.21
CA THR A 425 -37.75 -3.64 -28.35
C THR A 425 -37.28 -2.41 -27.56
N SER A 426 -36.60 -2.60 -26.43
CA SER A 426 -35.95 -1.52 -25.67
C SER A 426 -35.03 -0.64 -26.52
N SER A 427 -34.31 -1.23 -27.50
CA SER A 427 -33.52 -0.50 -28.49
C SER A 427 -34.38 0.35 -29.44
N GLY A 428 -35.55 -0.15 -29.82
CA GLY A 428 -36.54 0.57 -30.61
C GLY A 428 -37.06 1.80 -29.86
N ILE A 429 -37.48 1.62 -28.60
CA ILE A 429 -37.91 2.74 -27.75
C ILE A 429 -36.79 3.77 -27.63
N ARG A 430 -35.55 3.38 -27.35
CA ARG A 430 -34.40 4.31 -27.26
C ARG A 430 -34.13 5.07 -28.58
N ALA A 431 -34.48 4.50 -29.73
CA ALA A 431 -34.27 5.13 -31.03
C ALA A 431 -35.30 6.22 -31.36
N LEU A 432 -36.45 6.23 -30.67
CA LEU A 432 -37.47 7.25 -30.84
C LEU A 432 -36.96 8.62 -30.36
N SER A 433 -37.32 9.68 -31.07
CA SER A 433 -37.10 11.06 -30.64
C SER A 433 -37.97 11.44 -29.43
N SER A 434 -37.61 12.52 -28.75
CA SER A 434 -38.42 13.07 -27.66
C SER A 434 -39.83 13.48 -28.12
N THR A 435 -39.99 13.95 -29.36
CA THR A 435 -41.30 14.31 -29.95
C THR A 435 -42.15 13.07 -30.28
N GLN A 436 -41.53 11.96 -30.66
CA GLN A 436 -42.26 10.69 -30.86
C GLN A 436 -42.71 10.10 -29.52
N ILE A 437 -41.83 10.10 -28.52
CA ILE A 437 -42.15 9.65 -27.16
C ILE A 437 -43.24 10.54 -26.53
N SER A 438 -43.18 11.85 -26.71
CA SER A 438 -44.20 12.77 -26.17
C SER A 438 -45.56 12.64 -26.87
N ALA A 439 -45.63 12.05 -28.07
CA ALA A 439 -46.87 11.80 -28.79
C ALA A 439 -47.61 10.53 -28.31
N LEU A 440 -46.99 9.68 -27.49
CA LEU A 440 -47.65 8.53 -26.89
C LEU A 440 -48.80 8.98 -25.98
N THR A 441 -49.90 8.24 -25.95
CA THR A 441 -50.96 8.48 -24.97
C THR A 441 -50.51 8.00 -23.58
N THR A 442 -51.25 8.36 -22.52
CA THR A 442 -51.01 7.79 -21.19
C THR A 442 -51.16 6.27 -21.20
N ASP A 443 -52.12 5.73 -21.95
CA ASP A 443 -52.31 4.28 -22.13
C ASP A 443 -51.12 3.66 -22.87
N GLY A 444 -50.54 4.37 -23.83
CA GLY A 444 -49.33 3.96 -24.53
C GLY A 444 -48.09 3.94 -23.63
N ILE A 445 -48.00 4.85 -22.64
CA ILE A 445 -46.94 4.82 -21.63
C ILE A 445 -47.13 3.64 -20.68
N VAL A 446 -48.36 3.37 -20.23
CA VAL A 446 -48.71 2.20 -19.39
C VAL A 446 -48.40 0.89 -20.13
N ALA A 447 -48.56 0.85 -21.45
CA ALA A 447 -48.27 -0.33 -22.26
C ALA A 447 -46.76 -0.65 -22.39
N LEU A 448 -45.87 0.28 -22.04
CA LEU A 448 -44.43 0.01 -22.03
C LEU A 448 -44.08 -0.90 -20.85
N GLY A 449 -43.49 -2.05 -21.11
CA GLY A 449 -42.93 -2.89 -20.05
C GLY A 449 -41.70 -2.26 -19.38
N THR A 450 -41.38 -2.75 -18.18
CA THR A 450 -40.25 -2.28 -17.36
C THR A 450 -38.91 -2.17 -18.07
N HIS A 451 -38.57 -3.10 -18.97
CA HIS A 451 -37.34 -3.04 -19.76
C HIS A 451 -37.35 -1.94 -20.83
N GLN A 452 -38.52 -1.57 -21.34
CA GLN A 452 -38.69 -0.47 -22.29
C GLN A 452 -38.64 0.87 -21.56
N ALA A 453 -39.32 1.00 -20.42
CA ALA A 453 -39.22 2.17 -19.55
C ALA A 453 -37.77 2.44 -19.12
N ALA A 454 -37.04 1.39 -18.71
CA ALA A 454 -35.60 1.48 -18.39
C ALA A 454 -34.73 1.95 -19.57
N ALA A 455 -35.20 1.78 -20.81
CA ALA A 455 -34.49 2.17 -22.01
C ALA A 455 -34.70 3.65 -22.41
N ILE A 456 -35.71 4.31 -21.83
CA ILE A 456 -35.97 5.74 -22.02
C ILE A 456 -34.70 6.52 -21.60
N SER A 457 -34.21 7.37 -22.50
CA SER A 457 -33.05 8.22 -22.30
C SER A 457 -33.41 9.54 -21.62
N SER A 458 -32.38 10.29 -21.17
CA SER A 458 -32.54 11.64 -20.62
C SER A 458 -33.20 12.63 -21.57
N VAL A 459 -32.97 12.50 -22.88
CA VAL A 459 -33.59 13.38 -23.89
C VAL A 459 -35.07 13.03 -24.08
N GLN A 460 -35.40 11.74 -24.04
CA GLN A 460 -36.77 11.27 -24.26
C GLN A 460 -37.67 11.56 -23.07
N ILE A 461 -37.19 11.32 -21.84
CA ILE A 461 -37.98 11.58 -20.63
C ILE A 461 -38.25 13.08 -20.42
N ALA A 462 -37.32 13.94 -20.84
CA ALA A 462 -37.53 15.39 -20.86
C ALA A 462 -38.68 15.83 -21.78
N GLY A 463 -39.03 15.01 -22.78
CA GLY A 463 -40.16 15.25 -23.67
C GLY A 463 -41.52 14.83 -23.10
N LEU A 464 -41.56 14.00 -22.05
CA LEU A 464 -42.82 13.54 -21.46
C LEU A 464 -43.55 14.66 -20.72
N SER A 465 -44.87 14.70 -20.84
CA SER A 465 -45.72 15.54 -19.99
C SER A 465 -45.81 14.97 -18.57
N SER A 466 -46.21 15.80 -17.61
CA SER A 466 -46.48 15.35 -16.23
C SER A 466 -47.56 14.27 -16.17
N ALA A 467 -48.56 14.31 -17.06
CA ALA A 467 -49.59 13.27 -17.15
C ALA A 467 -49.01 11.92 -17.61
N GLN A 468 -48.10 11.92 -18.58
CA GLN A 468 -47.41 10.71 -19.05
C GLN A 468 -46.46 10.16 -17.98
N LEU A 469 -45.69 11.01 -17.29
CA LEU A 469 -44.84 10.56 -16.18
C LEU A 469 -45.68 9.97 -15.04
N ASN A 470 -46.82 10.59 -14.72
CA ASN A 470 -47.72 10.09 -13.68
C ASN A 470 -48.44 8.79 -14.10
N ALA A 471 -48.50 8.48 -15.39
CA ALA A 471 -49.04 7.22 -15.91
C ALA A 471 -48.03 6.05 -15.84
N LEU A 472 -46.75 6.29 -15.55
CA LEU A 472 -45.76 5.21 -15.39
C LEU A 472 -46.15 4.30 -14.22
N GLU A 473 -46.12 2.99 -14.44
CA GLU A 473 -46.37 2.03 -13.39
C GLU A 473 -45.22 2.00 -12.36
N SER A 474 -45.51 1.52 -11.16
CA SER A 474 -44.54 1.49 -10.06
C SER A 474 -43.26 0.68 -10.36
N ALA A 475 -43.37 -0.33 -11.22
CA ALA A 475 -42.22 -1.12 -11.66
C ALA A 475 -41.37 -0.36 -12.70
N ASP A 476 -42.02 0.40 -13.59
CA ASP A 476 -41.38 1.17 -14.65
C ASP A 476 -40.63 2.37 -14.10
N LEU A 477 -41.25 3.11 -13.17
CA LEU A 477 -40.64 4.25 -12.50
C LEU A 477 -39.34 3.84 -11.76
N ARG A 478 -39.36 2.67 -11.10
CA ARG A 478 -38.16 2.06 -10.48
C ARG A 478 -37.15 1.55 -11.50
N GLY A 479 -37.63 1.14 -12.68
CA GLY A 479 -36.80 0.70 -13.79
C GLY A 479 -36.07 1.84 -14.51
N LEU A 480 -36.55 3.08 -14.40
CA LEU A 480 -35.90 4.24 -15.04
C LEU A 480 -34.42 4.34 -14.66
N SER A 481 -33.57 4.53 -15.66
CA SER A 481 -32.15 4.72 -15.43
C SER A 481 -31.85 6.03 -14.68
N THR A 482 -30.78 6.06 -13.90
CA THR A 482 -30.29 7.30 -13.27
C THR A 482 -29.89 8.38 -14.27
N ALA A 483 -29.58 8.01 -15.52
CA ALA A 483 -29.35 8.97 -16.59
C ALA A 483 -30.67 9.62 -17.03
N ALA A 484 -31.74 8.83 -17.16
CA ALA A 484 -33.07 9.35 -17.49
C ALA A 484 -33.55 10.36 -16.43
N LEU A 485 -33.51 10.01 -15.14
CA LEU A 485 -33.96 10.91 -14.08
C LEU A 485 -33.23 12.27 -14.06
N ARG A 486 -31.95 12.32 -14.43
CA ARG A 486 -31.20 13.59 -14.55
C ARG A 486 -31.67 14.47 -15.71
N GLY A 487 -32.37 13.89 -16.69
CA GLY A 487 -32.97 14.59 -17.82
C GLY A 487 -34.33 15.20 -17.50
N LEU A 488 -34.94 14.87 -16.36
CA LEU A 488 -36.18 15.51 -15.93
C LEU A 488 -35.98 17.02 -15.74
N SER A 489 -37.03 17.78 -15.99
CA SER A 489 -37.15 19.15 -15.53
C SER A 489 -37.57 19.19 -14.06
N SER A 490 -37.31 20.32 -13.41
CA SER A 490 -37.78 20.62 -12.05
C SER A 490 -39.29 20.43 -11.91
N ASP A 491 -40.07 20.90 -12.88
CA ASP A 491 -41.54 20.81 -12.88
C ASP A 491 -42.03 19.38 -13.10
N GLN A 492 -41.31 18.58 -13.89
CA GLN A 492 -41.63 17.17 -14.09
C GLN A 492 -41.42 16.35 -12.81
N LEU A 493 -40.30 16.58 -12.10
CA LEU A 493 -40.00 15.87 -10.85
C LEU A 493 -40.94 16.31 -9.71
N ALA A 494 -41.19 17.61 -9.56
CA ALA A 494 -42.14 18.15 -8.59
C ALA A 494 -43.60 17.79 -8.92
N GLY A 495 -43.91 17.50 -10.18
CA GLY A 495 -45.23 17.06 -10.64
C GLY A 495 -45.52 15.57 -10.42
N LEU A 496 -44.52 14.77 -10.04
CA LEU A 496 -44.74 13.39 -9.59
C LEU A 496 -45.54 13.39 -8.29
N THR A 497 -46.40 12.38 -8.12
CA THR A 497 -47.11 12.21 -6.84
C THR A 497 -46.13 11.83 -5.72
N SER A 498 -46.45 12.14 -4.46
CA SER A 498 -45.64 11.75 -3.30
C SER A 498 -45.40 10.24 -3.23
N ASP A 499 -46.40 9.42 -3.60
CA ASP A 499 -46.28 7.97 -3.70
C ASP A 499 -45.25 7.55 -4.77
N GLN A 500 -45.21 8.25 -5.91
CA GLN A 500 -44.22 8.01 -6.97
C GLN A 500 -42.81 8.44 -6.56
N GLN A 501 -42.69 9.56 -5.86
CA GLN A 501 -41.40 10.01 -5.30
C GLN A 501 -40.86 8.97 -4.28
N GLN A 502 -41.72 8.38 -3.44
CA GLN A 502 -41.36 7.28 -2.53
C GLN A 502 -40.92 6.00 -3.25
N LEU A 503 -41.43 5.75 -4.45
CA LEU A 503 -41.04 4.58 -5.24
C LEU A 503 -39.62 4.69 -5.82
N LEU A 504 -39.04 5.90 -5.91
CA LEU A 504 -37.67 6.05 -6.40
C LEU A 504 -36.68 5.28 -5.52
N THR A 505 -35.80 4.50 -6.15
CA THR A 505 -34.74 3.80 -5.41
C THR A 505 -33.73 4.77 -4.82
N THR A 506 -32.99 4.35 -3.79
CA THR A 506 -31.93 5.18 -3.18
C THR A 506 -30.85 5.57 -4.20
N GLN A 507 -30.53 4.70 -5.15
CA GLN A 507 -29.60 4.99 -6.25
C GLN A 507 -30.15 6.05 -7.22
N GLN A 508 -31.45 6.03 -7.49
CA GLN A 508 -32.13 7.03 -8.31
C GLN A 508 -32.15 8.39 -7.60
N VAL A 509 -32.48 8.44 -6.30
CA VAL A 509 -32.45 9.68 -5.48
C VAL A 509 -31.03 10.25 -5.38
N ALA A 510 -30.02 9.42 -5.12
CA ALA A 510 -28.61 9.83 -5.11
C ALA A 510 -28.11 10.39 -6.46
N SER A 511 -28.81 10.07 -7.56
CA SER A 511 -28.45 10.52 -8.90
C SER A 511 -29.04 11.88 -9.27
N LEU A 512 -30.04 12.36 -8.54
CA LEU A 512 -30.69 13.65 -8.78
C LEU A 512 -29.67 14.78 -8.68
N THR A 513 -29.74 15.73 -9.60
CA THR A 513 -28.93 16.93 -9.53
C THR A 513 -29.40 17.82 -8.37
N SER A 514 -28.51 18.67 -7.84
CA SER A 514 -28.90 19.61 -6.78
C SER A 514 -30.00 20.58 -7.23
N SER A 515 -30.10 20.91 -8.52
CA SER A 515 -31.19 21.74 -9.06
C SER A 515 -32.55 21.03 -9.03
N LEU A 516 -32.58 19.73 -9.32
CA LEU A 516 -33.78 18.91 -9.24
C LEU A 516 -34.22 18.73 -7.79
N LEU A 517 -33.27 18.44 -6.90
CA LEU A 517 -33.56 18.26 -5.47
C LEU A 517 -34.07 19.56 -4.82
N ASN A 518 -33.46 20.70 -5.16
CA ASN A 518 -33.87 22.01 -4.62
C ASN A 518 -35.19 22.55 -5.22
N ALA A 519 -35.71 21.93 -6.29
CA ALA A 519 -37.02 22.26 -6.82
C ALA A 519 -38.16 21.59 -6.04
N LEU A 520 -37.85 20.52 -5.30
CA LEU A 520 -38.82 19.86 -4.41
C LEU A 520 -39.12 20.75 -3.20
N ASN A 521 -40.40 20.80 -2.81
CA ASN A 521 -40.81 21.51 -1.62
C ASN A 521 -40.57 20.64 -0.35
N SER A 522 -40.75 21.22 0.85
CA SER A 522 -40.55 20.46 2.10
C SER A 522 -41.48 19.26 2.24
N ALA A 523 -42.71 19.30 1.71
CA ALA A 523 -43.64 18.17 1.75
C ALA A 523 -43.19 17.03 0.81
N ASP A 524 -42.66 17.35 -0.36
CA ASP A 524 -42.10 16.36 -1.31
C ASP A 524 -40.88 15.67 -0.70
N LEU A 525 -39.98 16.46 -0.09
CA LEU A 525 -38.80 15.91 0.58
C LEU A 525 -39.20 15.07 1.79
N ASN A 526 -40.12 15.53 2.64
CA ASN A 526 -40.65 14.74 3.75
C ASN A 526 -41.49 13.54 3.32
N ALA A 527 -41.88 13.44 2.05
CA ALA A 527 -42.46 12.23 1.52
C ALA A 527 -41.41 11.16 1.28
N PHE A 528 -40.12 11.49 1.12
CA PHE A 528 -39.08 10.46 0.98
C PHE A 528 -39.02 9.56 2.20
N SER A 529 -38.73 8.28 1.97
CA SER A 529 -38.38 7.36 3.05
C SER A 529 -37.01 7.71 3.64
N SER A 530 -36.79 7.36 4.90
CA SER A 530 -35.50 7.58 5.57
C SER A 530 -34.33 6.86 4.89
N ALA A 531 -34.59 5.77 4.14
CA ALA A 531 -33.58 5.12 3.29
C ALA A 531 -33.18 5.97 2.07
N GLN A 532 -34.14 6.68 1.45
CA GLN A 532 -33.87 7.61 0.35
C GLN A 532 -33.08 8.83 0.85
N PHE A 533 -33.43 9.37 2.03
CA PHE A 533 -32.65 10.42 2.68
C PHE A 533 -31.23 9.98 3.02
N ALA A 534 -31.06 8.78 3.61
CA ALA A 534 -29.74 8.21 3.88
C ALA A 534 -28.91 8.02 2.60
N GLY A 535 -29.57 7.82 1.46
CA GLY A 535 -28.96 7.72 0.14
C GLY A 535 -28.50 9.05 -0.48
N LEU A 536 -28.91 10.20 0.08
CA LEU A 536 -28.46 11.50 -0.41
C LEU A 536 -26.94 11.65 -0.24
N THR A 537 -26.31 12.18 -1.29
CA THR A 537 -24.88 12.49 -1.25
C THR A 537 -24.61 13.70 -0.35
N THR A 538 -23.38 13.82 0.15
CA THR A 538 -22.95 14.97 0.95
C THR A 538 -23.12 16.30 0.20
N SER A 539 -22.92 16.32 -1.13
CA SER A 539 -23.14 17.51 -1.95
C SER A 539 -24.61 17.85 -2.13
N GLN A 540 -25.50 16.86 -2.16
CA GLN A 540 -26.94 17.10 -2.20
C GLN A 540 -27.42 17.69 -0.87
N LEU A 541 -27.03 17.09 0.26
CA LEU A 541 -27.35 17.58 1.60
C LEU A 541 -26.83 19.00 1.84
N ALA A 542 -25.57 19.29 1.48
CA ALA A 542 -24.99 20.62 1.65
C ALA A 542 -25.71 21.70 0.83
N ASN A 543 -26.36 21.34 -0.29
CA ASN A 543 -27.09 22.27 -1.15
C ASN A 543 -28.57 22.48 -0.75
N LEU A 544 -29.10 21.72 0.20
CA LEU A 544 -30.46 21.95 0.72
C LEU A 544 -30.55 23.28 1.47
N SER A 545 -31.69 23.95 1.42
CA SER A 545 -31.87 25.18 2.19
C SER A 545 -31.98 24.89 3.69
N SER A 546 -31.62 25.85 4.54
CA SER A 546 -31.83 25.74 5.99
C SER A 546 -33.31 25.57 6.37
N ALA A 547 -34.23 26.15 5.59
CA ALA A 547 -35.68 25.96 5.77
C ALA A 547 -36.09 24.50 5.56
N VAL A 548 -35.54 23.82 4.55
CA VAL A 548 -35.78 22.39 4.33
C VAL A 548 -35.23 21.56 5.49
N ILE A 549 -33.96 21.78 5.86
CA ILE A 549 -33.30 21.05 6.96
C ILE A 549 -34.07 21.18 8.27
N GLY A 550 -34.58 22.37 8.60
CA GLY A 550 -35.37 22.61 9.81
C GLY A 550 -36.76 21.99 9.82
N THR A 551 -37.25 21.50 8.67
CA THR A 551 -38.57 20.84 8.54
C THR A 551 -38.49 19.34 8.32
N LEU A 552 -37.29 18.75 8.32
CA LEU A 552 -37.10 17.31 8.18
C LEU A 552 -37.71 16.55 9.35
N GLN A 553 -38.23 15.36 9.07
CA GLN A 553 -38.66 14.44 10.12
C GLN A 553 -37.44 13.91 10.90
N THR A 554 -37.66 13.58 12.18
CA THR A 554 -36.61 13.10 13.08
C THR A 554 -35.99 11.79 12.59
N GLU A 555 -36.79 10.91 11.98
CA GLU A 555 -36.37 9.64 11.39
C GLU A 555 -35.40 9.85 10.21
N ASP A 556 -35.64 10.88 9.40
CA ASP A 556 -34.77 11.22 8.27
C ASP A 556 -33.46 11.83 8.74
N LEU A 557 -33.51 12.71 9.76
CA LEU A 557 -32.30 13.26 10.40
C LEU A 557 -31.45 12.14 11.02
N ALA A 558 -32.07 11.19 11.72
CA ALA A 558 -31.39 10.02 12.28
C ALA A 558 -30.76 9.13 11.19
N ALA A 559 -31.32 9.10 9.99
CA ALA A 559 -30.83 8.33 8.86
C ALA A 559 -29.65 8.99 8.11
N ILE A 560 -29.40 10.30 8.30
CA ILE A 560 -28.27 10.99 7.67
C ILE A 560 -26.94 10.44 8.20
N THR A 561 -26.02 10.07 7.31
CA THR A 561 -24.70 9.58 7.74
C THR A 561 -23.88 10.64 8.48
N SER A 562 -22.92 10.24 9.32
CA SER A 562 -21.95 11.16 9.97
C SER A 562 -21.22 12.07 8.97
N SER A 563 -20.93 11.58 7.75
CA SER A 563 -20.38 12.39 6.67
C SER A 563 -21.38 13.41 6.11
N GLY A 564 -22.66 13.04 6.04
CA GLY A 564 -23.76 13.94 5.68
C GLY A 564 -23.91 15.08 6.68
N ILE A 565 -23.92 14.78 7.98
CA ILE A 565 -23.95 15.79 9.04
C ILE A 565 -22.75 16.72 8.91
N ARG A 566 -21.52 16.20 8.74
CA ARG A 566 -20.31 17.02 8.56
C ARG A 566 -20.36 17.92 7.31
N ALA A 567 -21.12 17.55 6.28
CA ALA A 567 -21.25 18.34 5.05
C ALA A 567 -22.21 19.53 5.21
N LEU A 568 -23.09 19.52 6.22
CA LEU A 568 -23.99 20.63 6.49
C LEU A 568 -23.21 21.87 6.97
N SER A 569 -23.63 23.05 6.53
CA SER A 569 -23.15 24.34 7.03
C SER A 569 -23.62 24.59 8.47
N SER A 570 -22.97 25.52 9.16
CA SER A 570 -23.40 25.98 10.49
C SER A 570 -24.82 26.55 10.49
N THR A 571 -25.25 27.22 9.41
CA THR A 571 -26.62 27.74 9.27
C THR A 571 -27.66 26.64 9.04
N GLN A 572 -27.30 25.53 8.39
CA GLN A 572 -28.19 24.37 8.25
C GLN A 572 -28.32 23.64 9.59
N ILE A 573 -27.21 23.44 10.30
CA ILE A 573 -27.20 22.82 11.63
C ILE A 573 -27.98 23.67 12.64
N SER A 574 -27.83 25.00 12.60
CA SER A 574 -28.57 25.92 13.49
C SER A 574 -30.07 25.96 13.20
N ALA A 575 -30.51 25.57 12.00
CA ALA A 575 -31.92 25.49 11.65
C ALA A 575 -32.64 24.24 12.15
N LEU A 576 -31.91 23.24 12.67
CA LEU A 576 -32.51 22.06 13.29
C LEU A 576 -33.35 22.45 14.50
N THR A 577 -34.47 21.77 14.72
CA THR A 577 -35.22 21.93 15.99
C THR A 577 -34.48 21.24 17.14
N THR A 578 -34.89 21.48 18.38
CA THR A 578 -34.37 20.71 19.53
C THR A 578 -34.65 19.22 19.38
N ASP A 579 -35.82 18.85 18.86
CA ASP A 579 -36.18 17.46 18.56
C ASP A 579 -35.28 16.87 17.45
N GLY A 580 -34.93 17.69 16.46
CA GLY A 580 -33.98 17.31 15.42
C GLY A 580 -32.56 17.09 15.94
N ILE A 581 -32.13 17.82 16.97
CA ILE A 581 -30.85 17.59 17.65
C ILE A 581 -30.89 16.30 18.48
N VAL A 582 -31.99 16.04 19.19
CA VAL A 582 -32.21 14.78 19.93
C VAL A 582 -32.23 13.58 18.98
N ALA A 583 -32.73 13.74 17.76
CA ALA A 583 -32.75 12.67 16.76
C ALA A 583 -31.37 12.30 16.21
N LEU A 584 -30.33 13.12 16.42
CA LEU A 584 -28.96 12.77 16.01
C LEU A 584 -28.39 11.72 16.96
N GLY A 585 -28.04 10.54 16.45
CA GLY A 585 -27.32 9.55 17.24
C GLY A 585 -25.87 9.96 17.55
N THR A 586 -25.25 9.26 18.48
CA THR A 586 -23.91 9.60 19.01
C THR A 586 -22.81 9.68 17.96
N ASN A 587 -22.87 8.85 16.91
CA ASN A 587 -21.91 8.93 15.79
C ASN A 587 -22.08 10.19 14.93
N GLN A 588 -23.30 10.71 14.82
CA GLN A 588 -23.60 11.95 14.12
C GLN A 588 -23.17 13.16 14.95
N ALA A 589 -23.48 13.15 16.26
CA ALA A 589 -23.01 14.16 17.20
C ALA A 589 -21.48 14.25 17.24
N ALA A 590 -20.78 13.11 17.29
CA ALA A 590 -19.31 13.06 17.21
C ALA A 590 -18.74 13.64 15.90
N ALA A 591 -19.55 13.66 14.82
CA ALA A 591 -19.15 14.18 13.52
C ALA A 591 -19.35 15.69 13.38
N ILE A 592 -20.11 16.34 14.28
CA ILE A 592 -20.26 17.80 14.34
C ILE A 592 -18.87 18.43 14.48
N SER A 593 -18.55 19.35 13.58
CA SER A 593 -17.29 20.09 13.56
C SER A 593 -17.32 21.32 14.47
N SER A 594 -16.15 21.91 14.72
CA SER A 594 -16.01 23.17 15.46
C SER A 594 -16.80 24.33 14.85
N VAL A 595 -16.95 24.37 13.52
CA VAL A 595 -17.72 25.41 12.84
C VAL A 595 -19.22 25.19 13.01
N GLN A 596 -19.66 23.93 12.98
CA GLN A 596 -21.07 23.58 13.08
C GLN A 596 -21.61 23.75 14.50
N ILE A 597 -20.86 23.29 15.51
CA ILE A 597 -21.26 23.44 16.91
C ILE A 597 -21.33 24.91 17.35
N ALA A 598 -20.47 25.77 16.80
CA ALA A 598 -20.53 27.22 17.01
C ALA A 598 -21.84 27.84 16.48
N GLY A 599 -22.52 27.18 15.54
CA GLY A 599 -23.82 27.60 15.02
C GLY A 599 -25.01 27.20 15.89
N LEU A 600 -24.85 26.23 16.81
CA LEU A 600 -25.94 25.77 17.66
C LEU A 600 -26.36 26.84 18.68
N SER A 601 -27.64 26.93 18.97
CA SER A 601 -28.15 27.71 20.10
C SER A 601 -27.93 26.96 21.42
N SER A 602 -27.96 27.69 22.54
CA SER A 602 -27.91 27.06 23.87
C SER A 602 -29.08 26.09 24.10
N ALA A 603 -30.25 26.36 23.53
CA ALA A 603 -31.39 25.45 23.59
C ALA A 603 -31.13 24.12 22.85
N GLN A 604 -30.50 24.19 21.67
CA GLN A 604 -30.10 23.00 20.91
C GLN A 604 -29.01 22.19 21.64
N LEU A 605 -27.99 22.85 22.17
CA LEU A 605 -26.95 22.18 22.97
C LEU A 605 -27.54 21.53 24.23
N ASN A 606 -28.46 22.21 24.92
CA ASN A 606 -29.12 21.67 26.11
C ASN A 606 -30.09 20.52 25.79
N ALA A 607 -30.59 20.44 24.55
CA ALA A 607 -31.41 19.32 24.08
C ALA A 607 -30.58 18.07 23.72
N MET A 608 -29.25 18.18 23.57
CA MET A 608 -28.41 17.01 23.25
C MET A 608 -28.50 15.94 24.34
N GLU A 609 -28.59 14.67 23.92
CA GLU A 609 -28.58 13.56 24.86
C GLU A 609 -27.21 13.39 25.54
N SER A 610 -27.20 12.81 26.74
CA SER A 610 -25.98 12.63 27.54
C SER A 610 -24.91 11.76 26.85
N ALA A 611 -25.31 10.83 25.97
CA ALA A 611 -24.38 10.04 25.17
C ALA A 611 -23.72 10.89 24.07
N ASP A 612 -24.48 11.76 23.44
CA ASP A 612 -24.06 12.59 22.32
C ASP A 612 -23.12 13.71 22.77
N LEU A 613 -23.43 14.35 23.91
CA LEU A 613 -22.57 15.35 24.52
C LEU A 613 -21.18 14.77 24.88
N ARG A 614 -21.14 13.52 25.38
CA ARG A 614 -19.89 12.77 25.61
C ARG A 614 -19.21 12.34 24.32
N GLY A 615 -19.98 12.11 23.26
CA GLY A 615 -19.49 11.76 21.93
C GLY A 615 -18.86 12.94 21.17
N LEU A 616 -19.16 14.19 21.55
CA LEU A 616 -18.58 15.38 20.93
C LEU A 616 -17.05 15.32 20.90
N SER A 617 -16.46 15.57 19.73
CA SER A 617 -15.02 15.62 19.59
C SER A 617 -14.41 16.80 20.37
N THR A 618 -13.17 16.65 20.82
CA THR A 618 -12.40 17.74 21.44
C THR A 618 -12.25 18.95 20.52
N ALA A 619 -12.19 18.72 19.20
CA ALA A 619 -12.19 19.80 18.21
C ALA A 619 -13.52 20.57 18.19
N ALA A 620 -14.66 19.88 18.28
CA ALA A 620 -15.97 20.50 18.36
C ALA A 620 -16.08 21.38 19.61
N LEU A 621 -15.73 20.87 20.79
CA LEU A 621 -15.81 21.64 22.04
C LEU A 621 -14.99 22.93 22.02
N ARG A 622 -13.84 22.96 21.34
CA ARG A 622 -13.03 24.18 21.17
C ARG A 622 -13.70 25.23 20.28
N GLY A 623 -14.69 24.84 19.47
CA GLY A 623 -15.50 25.73 18.66
C GLY A 623 -16.69 26.34 19.39
N LEU A 624 -17.01 25.88 20.61
CA LEU A 624 -18.04 26.51 21.42
C LEU A 624 -17.68 27.98 21.73
N SER A 625 -18.71 28.80 21.84
CA SER A 625 -18.61 30.10 22.49
C SER A 625 -18.64 29.95 24.01
N SER A 626 -18.13 30.96 24.70
CA SER A 626 -18.21 31.07 26.17
C SER A 626 -19.66 30.99 26.67
N ASP A 627 -20.60 31.63 25.99
CA ASP A 627 -22.02 31.61 26.35
C ASP A 627 -22.68 30.24 26.12
N GLN A 628 -22.25 29.51 25.08
CA GLN A 628 -22.74 28.17 24.82
C GLN A 628 -22.30 27.18 25.91
N LEU A 629 -21.02 27.22 26.33
CA LEU A 629 -20.52 26.34 27.38
C LEU A 629 -21.09 26.69 28.76
N ALA A 630 -21.17 27.98 29.10
CA ALA A 630 -21.79 28.46 30.34
C ALA A 630 -23.31 28.24 30.37
N GLY A 631 -23.95 28.13 29.20
CA GLY A 631 -25.37 27.84 29.07
C GLY A 631 -25.75 26.36 29.22
N LEU A 632 -24.78 25.45 29.22
CA LEU A 632 -24.99 24.03 29.57
C LEU A 632 -25.42 23.91 31.03
N THR A 633 -26.24 22.91 31.34
CA THR A 633 -26.56 22.62 32.75
C THR A 633 -25.33 22.08 33.48
N SER A 634 -25.24 22.26 34.79
CA SER A 634 -24.14 21.71 35.59
C SER A 634 -24.03 20.18 35.46
N ASP A 635 -25.17 19.48 35.31
CA ASP A 635 -25.19 18.04 35.02
C ASP A 635 -24.55 17.72 33.66
N GLN A 636 -24.81 18.52 32.62
CA GLN A 636 -24.19 18.36 31.30
C GLN A 636 -22.70 18.68 31.31
N GLN A 637 -22.31 19.71 32.05
CA GLN A 637 -20.89 20.05 32.26
C GLN A 637 -20.15 18.91 32.97
N GLN A 638 -20.75 18.28 33.98
CA GLN A 638 -20.20 17.12 34.66
C GLN A 638 -20.08 15.89 33.74
N LEU A 639 -20.93 15.75 32.72
CA LEU A 639 -20.84 14.66 31.74
C LEU A 639 -19.61 14.76 30.82
N LEU A 640 -18.95 15.91 30.71
CA LEU A 640 -17.77 16.05 29.86
C LEU A 640 -16.66 15.09 30.30
N THR A 641 -16.10 14.34 29.36
CA THR A 641 -14.98 13.44 29.66
C THR A 641 -13.73 14.22 30.07
N THR A 642 -12.81 13.57 30.78
CA THR A 642 -11.52 14.17 31.16
C THR A 642 -10.71 14.66 29.94
N GLN A 643 -10.78 13.94 28.81
CA GLN A 643 -10.16 14.35 27.55
C GLN A 643 -10.81 15.61 26.95
N GLN A 644 -12.13 15.70 27.04
CA GLN A 644 -12.90 16.88 26.62
C GLN A 644 -12.54 18.10 27.48
N VAL A 645 -12.53 17.96 28.81
CA VAL A 645 -12.12 19.04 29.74
C VAL A 645 -10.68 19.50 29.50
N ALA A 646 -9.74 18.58 29.34
CA ALA A 646 -8.34 18.90 29.02
C ALA A 646 -8.18 19.66 27.69
N SER A 647 -9.15 19.56 26.78
CA SER A 647 -9.13 20.22 25.47
C SER A 647 -9.76 21.61 25.45
N LEU A 648 -10.52 21.98 26.49
CA LEU A 648 -11.16 23.30 26.61
C LEU A 648 -10.11 24.41 26.57
N THR A 649 -10.42 25.53 25.91
CA THR A 649 -9.54 26.69 25.94
C THR A 649 -9.65 27.41 27.29
N SER A 650 -8.62 28.17 27.68
CA SER A 650 -8.69 28.99 28.89
C SER A 650 -9.84 30.01 28.85
N SER A 651 -10.21 30.51 27.67
CA SER A 651 -11.35 31.42 27.50
C SER A 651 -12.70 30.76 27.77
N LEU A 652 -12.83 29.47 27.42
CA LEU A 652 -14.03 28.69 27.69
C LEU A 652 -14.15 28.39 29.19
N LEU A 653 -13.06 27.94 29.83
CA LEU A 653 -13.05 27.68 31.27
C LEU A 653 -13.29 28.94 32.10
N ASN A 654 -12.72 30.08 31.71
CA ASN A 654 -12.91 31.35 32.43
C ASN A 654 -14.30 31.95 32.28
N ALA A 655 -15.12 31.44 31.36
CA ALA A 655 -16.51 31.84 31.23
C ALA A 655 -17.43 31.10 32.22
N LEU A 656 -16.98 29.97 32.77
CA LEU A 656 -17.71 29.24 33.79
C LEU A 656 -17.65 29.97 35.13
N ASN A 657 -18.76 29.95 35.86
CA ASN A 657 -18.80 30.48 37.22
C ASN A 657 -18.22 29.46 38.22
N SER A 658 -17.99 29.85 39.48
CA SER A 658 -17.44 28.95 40.50
C SER A 658 -18.33 27.73 40.79
N ALA A 659 -19.66 27.85 40.68
CA ALA A 659 -20.57 26.72 40.89
C ALA A 659 -20.48 25.69 39.76
N ASP A 660 -20.36 26.15 38.52
CA ASP A 660 -20.16 25.32 37.32
C ASP A 660 -18.83 24.55 37.40
N LEU A 661 -17.75 25.23 37.76
CA LEU A 661 -16.44 24.59 37.95
C LEU A 661 -16.49 23.59 39.11
N ASN A 662 -17.16 23.91 40.21
CA ASN A 662 -17.34 22.97 41.33
C ASN A 662 -18.27 21.79 41.01
N ALA A 663 -19.03 21.83 39.91
CA ALA A 663 -19.80 20.68 39.44
C ALA A 663 -18.91 19.66 38.71
N PHE A 664 -17.69 20.02 38.31
CA PHE A 664 -16.73 19.07 37.77
C PHE A 664 -16.30 18.08 38.85
N SER A 665 -16.11 16.83 38.45
CA SER A 665 -15.48 15.81 39.27
C SER A 665 -13.98 16.09 39.48
N SER A 666 -13.43 15.56 40.55
CA SER A 666 -11.99 15.66 40.85
C SER A 666 -11.11 15.05 39.75
N ALA A 667 -11.63 14.07 38.99
CA ALA A 667 -10.94 13.52 37.81
C ALA A 667 -10.88 14.52 36.64
N GLN A 668 -11.93 15.33 36.43
CA GLN A 668 -11.94 16.40 35.43
C GLN A 668 -10.98 17.53 35.82
N PHE A 669 -10.91 17.91 37.10
CA PHE A 669 -9.90 18.84 37.60
C PHE A 669 -8.48 18.31 37.44
N ALA A 670 -8.23 17.04 37.79
CA ALA A 670 -6.92 16.41 37.60
C ALA A 670 -6.47 16.38 36.14
N ALA A 671 -7.42 16.31 35.20
CA ALA A 671 -7.16 16.30 33.76
C ALA A 671 -6.88 17.69 33.18
N MET A 672 -7.15 18.78 33.91
CA MET A 672 -6.83 20.12 33.44
C MET A 672 -5.32 20.29 33.27
N SER A 673 -4.94 20.91 32.16
CA SER A 673 -3.56 21.30 31.89
C SER A 673 -3.09 22.40 32.86
N THR A 674 -1.78 22.51 33.04
CA THR A 674 -1.16 23.56 33.84
C THR A 674 -1.51 24.97 33.35
N SER A 675 -1.71 25.16 32.04
CA SER A 675 -2.14 26.43 31.47
C SER A 675 -3.60 26.76 31.80
N GLN A 676 -4.50 25.76 31.77
CA GLN A 676 -5.89 25.95 32.16
C GLN A 676 -5.98 26.35 33.64
N LEU A 677 -5.31 25.61 34.53
CA LEU A 677 -5.28 25.90 35.97
C LEU A 677 -4.70 27.29 36.28
N ALA A 678 -3.59 27.66 35.64
CA ALA A 678 -2.96 28.96 35.84
C ALA A 678 -3.83 30.15 35.36
N ASN A 679 -4.78 29.92 34.45
CA ASN A 679 -5.68 30.96 33.94
C ASN A 679 -6.99 31.13 34.74
N LEU A 680 -7.33 30.19 35.62
CA LEU A 680 -8.53 30.29 36.46
C LEU A 680 -8.42 31.48 37.44
N SER A 681 -9.55 32.10 37.80
CA SER A 681 -9.50 33.19 38.79
C SER A 681 -9.22 32.68 40.21
N SER A 682 -8.65 33.51 41.07
CA SER A 682 -8.44 33.18 42.49
C SER A 682 -9.76 32.90 43.24
N ALA A 683 -10.88 33.46 42.77
CA ALA A 683 -12.20 33.20 43.34
C ALA A 683 -12.64 31.74 43.19
N VAL A 684 -12.16 31.02 42.17
CA VAL A 684 -12.43 29.58 42.01
C VAL A 684 -11.73 28.81 43.13
N PHE A 685 -10.44 29.08 43.37
CA PHE A 685 -9.65 28.40 44.39
C PHE A 685 -10.15 28.64 45.82
N ALA A 686 -10.83 29.76 46.08
CA ALA A 686 -11.49 30.03 47.36
C ALA A 686 -12.72 29.15 47.63
N THR A 687 -13.29 28.54 46.58
CA THR A 687 -14.53 27.74 46.66
C THR A 687 -14.36 26.30 46.23
N LEU A 688 -13.16 25.86 45.83
CA LEU A 688 -12.90 24.48 45.41
C LEU A 688 -13.16 23.49 46.55
N GLN A 689 -13.68 22.32 46.20
CA GLN A 689 -13.78 21.22 47.14
C GLN A 689 -12.39 20.63 47.43
N THR A 690 -12.21 20.09 48.62
CA THR A 690 -10.93 19.54 49.08
C THR A 690 -10.46 18.36 48.23
N GLU A 691 -11.39 17.55 47.73
CA GLU A 691 -11.14 16.43 46.84
C GLU A 691 -10.58 16.88 45.48
N ASP A 692 -11.09 17.99 44.95
CA ASP A 692 -10.61 18.57 43.69
C ASP A 692 -9.21 19.15 43.84
N LEU A 693 -8.94 19.83 44.96
CA LEU A 693 -7.62 20.33 45.31
C LEU A 693 -6.61 19.18 45.44
N ALA A 694 -6.96 18.11 46.16
CA ALA A 694 -6.12 16.92 46.30
C ALA A 694 -5.83 16.23 44.95
N ALA A 695 -6.73 16.36 43.98
CA ALA A 695 -6.58 15.78 42.65
C ALA A 695 -5.67 16.59 41.70
N ILE A 696 -5.35 17.87 42.01
CA ILE A 696 -4.45 18.70 41.20
C ILE A 696 -3.03 18.12 41.23
N THR A 697 -2.41 17.91 40.07
CA THR A 697 -1.03 17.39 40.04
C THR A 697 -0.02 18.37 40.64
N SER A 698 1.14 17.89 41.13
CA SER A 698 2.24 18.75 41.58
C SER A 698 2.69 19.77 40.53
N SER A 699 2.60 19.44 39.24
CA SER A 699 2.86 20.39 38.15
C SER A 699 1.77 21.46 38.02
N GLY A 700 0.50 21.09 38.27
CA GLY A 700 -0.61 22.02 38.39
C GLY A 700 -0.39 23.01 39.53
N ILE A 701 -0.04 22.53 40.72
CA ILE A 701 0.29 23.39 41.87
C ILE A 701 1.43 24.34 41.53
N ARG A 702 2.53 23.88 40.91
CA ARG A 702 3.63 24.76 40.46
C ARG A 702 3.21 25.85 39.48
N ALA A 703 2.16 25.61 38.68
CA ALA A 703 1.68 26.56 37.68
C ALA A 703 0.80 27.66 38.26
N LEU A 704 0.28 27.49 39.48
CA LEU A 704 -0.53 28.50 40.15
C LEU A 704 0.29 29.74 40.50
N SER A 705 -0.32 30.91 40.38
CA SER A 705 0.20 32.15 40.93
C SER A 705 0.15 32.13 42.47
N SER A 706 0.95 32.99 43.11
CA SER A 706 0.89 33.18 44.56
C SER A 706 -0.50 33.64 45.02
N THR A 707 -1.21 34.45 44.22
CA THR A 707 -2.57 34.92 44.53
C THR A 707 -3.62 33.81 44.43
N GLN A 708 -3.48 32.87 43.49
CA GLN A 708 -4.37 31.70 43.42
C GLN A 708 -4.14 30.77 44.60
N LEU A 709 -2.87 30.49 44.95
CA LEU A 709 -2.56 29.62 46.10
C LEU A 709 -2.94 30.28 47.43
N SER A 710 -2.77 31.59 47.58
CA SER A 710 -3.19 32.33 48.78
C SER A 710 -4.71 32.49 48.90
N ALA A 711 -5.47 32.19 47.86
CA ALA A 711 -6.94 32.23 47.92
C ALA A 711 -7.55 30.94 48.50
N LEU A 712 -6.76 29.87 48.67
CA LEU A 712 -7.21 28.65 49.31
C LEU A 712 -7.69 28.92 50.74
N THR A 713 -8.69 28.18 51.21
CA THR A 713 -9.02 28.17 52.64
C THR A 713 -7.96 27.40 53.42
N THR A 714 -7.96 27.49 54.75
CA THR A 714 -7.10 26.64 55.59
C THR A 714 -7.37 25.15 55.35
N ASP A 715 -8.64 24.77 55.18
CA ASP A 715 -9.04 23.40 54.85
C ASP A 715 -8.52 22.99 53.46
N GLY A 716 -8.51 23.92 52.50
CA GLY A 716 -7.92 23.71 51.18
C GLY A 716 -6.41 23.53 51.20
N VAL A 717 -5.70 24.18 52.13
CA VAL A 717 -4.26 23.96 52.34
C VAL A 717 -4.00 22.60 52.99
N VAL A 718 -4.82 22.19 53.97
CA VAL A 718 -4.78 20.84 54.57
C VAL A 718 -5.04 19.76 53.51
N ALA A 719 -5.91 20.04 52.54
CA ALA A 719 -6.21 19.09 51.47
C ALA A 719 -5.06 18.87 50.47
N LEU A 720 -4.02 19.72 50.47
CA LEU A 720 -2.84 19.50 49.64
C LEU A 720 -2.02 18.33 50.21
N GLY A 721 -1.85 17.26 49.43
CA GLY A 721 -0.98 16.15 49.82
C GLY A 721 0.51 16.53 49.80
N THR A 722 1.33 15.69 50.42
CA THR A 722 2.78 15.93 50.58
C THR A 722 3.54 16.18 49.27
N HIS A 723 3.15 15.52 48.18
CA HIS A 723 3.73 15.74 46.86
C HIS A 723 3.36 17.09 46.24
N GLN A 724 2.20 17.64 46.58
CA GLN A 724 1.75 18.97 46.18
C GLN A 724 2.44 20.04 47.01
N ALA A 725 2.57 19.83 48.33
CA ALA A 725 3.35 20.69 49.20
C ALA A 725 4.82 20.81 48.75
N ALA A 726 5.46 19.68 48.40
CA ALA A 726 6.82 19.67 47.82
C ALA A 726 6.94 20.47 46.51
N ALA A 727 5.82 20.72 45.83
CA ALA A 727 5.77 21.46 44.58
C ALA A 727 5.65 22.98 44.77
N ILE A 728 5.28 23.44 45.97
CA ILE A 728 5.16 24.87 46.27
C ILE A 728 6.51 25.56 46.06
N THR A 729 6.50 26.62 45.27
CA THR A 729 7.69 27.43 44.96
C THR A 729 7.92 28.54 45.99
N SER A 730 9.11 29.15 45.93
CA SER A 730 9.48 30.28 46.81
C SER A 730 8.56 31.50 46.67
N VAL A 731 7.99 31.75 45.49
CA VAL A 731 7.07 32.87 45.25
C VAL A 731 5.69 32.55 45.81
N GLN A 732 5.25 31.30 45.65
CA GLN A 732 3.93 30.87 46.11
C GLN A 732 3.84 30.80 47.63
N ILE A 733 4.84 30.23 48.29
CA ILE A 733 4.85 30.14 49.75
C ILE A 733 4.91 31.52 50.41
N ALA A 734 5.63 32.48 49.83
CA ALA A 734 5.66 33.88 50.29
C ALA A 734 4.28 34.56 50.24
N GLY A 735 3.38 34.08 49.37
CA GLY A 735 2.02 34.59 49.24
C GLY A 735 1.02 33.99 50.23
N LEU A 736 1.34 32.86 50.88
CA LEU A 736 0.44 32.24 51.86
C LEU A 736 0.34 33.12 53.12
N SER A 737 -0.83 33.15 53.74
CA SER A 737 -0.99 33.75 55.06
C SER A 737 -0.38 32.87 56.15
N SER A 738 -0.05 33.47 57.29
CA SER A 738 0.40 32.71 58.47
C SER A 738 -0.65 31.68 58.92
N ALA A 739 -1.95 31.97 58.79
CA ALA A 739 -3.01 31.02 59.10
C ALA A 739 -3.02 29.80 58.17
N GLN A 740 -2.78 30.01 56.87
CA GLN A 740 -2.66 28.93 55.88
C GLN A 740 -1.43 28.06 56.14
N LEU A 741 -0.27 28.65 56.43
CA LEU A 741 0.93 27.89 56.79
C LEU A 741 0.74 27.11 58.09
N ASN A 742 0.09 27.72 59.09
CA ASN A 742 -0.24 27.05 60.35
C ASN A 742 -1.23 25.90 60.17
N ALA A 743 -2.05 25.92 59.11
CA ALA A 743 -2.92 24.81 58.77
C ALA A 743 -2.18 23.65 58.09
N MET A 744 -0.96 23.85 57.55
CA MET A 744 -0.22 22.77 56.90
C MET A 744 0.13 21.65 57.89
N GLU A 745 -0.05 20.41 57.43
CA GLU A 745 0.36 19.25 58.20
C GLU A 745 1.88 19.16 58.31
N THR A 746 2.39 18.56 59.38
CA THR A 746 3.85 18.44 59.61
C THR A 746 4.54 17.60 58.54
N ALA A 747 3.83 16.64 57.92
CA ALA A 747 4.33 15.87 56.79
C ALA A 747 4.53 16.74 55.53
N ASP A 748 3.65 17.70 55.29
CA ASP A 748 3.72 18.63 54.15
C ASP A 748 4.83 19.66 54.34
N LEU A 749 4.97 20.20 55.56
CA LEU A 749 6.08 21.08 55.93
C LEU A 749 7.44 20.40 55.72
N ARG A 750 7.54 19.11 56.06
CA ARG A 750 8.74 18.29 55.78
C ARG A 750 9.01 18.10 54.29
N ALA A 751 7.96 18.12 53.47
CA ALA A 751 8.07 17.95 52.02
C ALA A 751 8.47 19.26 51.31
N LEU A 752 8.31 20.43 51.96
CA LEU A 752 8.69 21.72 51.38
C LEU A 752 10.15 21.75 50.94
N SER A 753 10.36 22.28 49.73
CA SER A 753 11.69 22.46 49.17
C SER A 753 12.49 23.52 49.94
N THR A 754 13.81 23.40 49.93
CA THR A 754 14.71 24.42 50.51
C THR A 754 14.61 25.78 49.80
N ALA A 755 14.11 25.81 48.56
CA ALA A 755 13.79 27.06 47.87
C ALA A 755 12.51 27.70 48.44
N ALA A 756 11.48 26.90 48.73
CA ALA A 756 10.26 27.36 49.38
C ALA A 756 10.57 27.95 50.76
N LEU A 757 11.31 27.22 51.60
CA LEU A 757 11.68 27.69 52.95
C LEU A 757 12.43 29.04 52.93
N ARG A 758 13.31 29.26 51.95
CA ARG A 758 13.99 30.56 51.75
C ARG A 758 13.07 31.68 51.30
N GLY A 759 11.95 31.36 50.68
CA GLY A 759 10.93 32.31 50.23
C GLY A 759 9.98 32.77 51.34
N MET A 760 9.98 32.09 52.48
CA MET A 760 9.11 32.46 53.60
C MET A 760 9.45 33.86 54.15
N THR A 761 8.45 34.53 54.71
CA THR A 761 8.62 35.77 55.46
C THR A 761 8.87 35.48 56.94
N THR A 762 9.38 36.47 57.68
CA THR A 762 9.58 36.37 59.13
C THR A 762 8.26 36.18 59.88
N ASP A 763 7.18 36.83 59.43
CA ASP A 763 5.83 36.70 60.02
C ASP A 763 5.21 35.32 59.79
N GLN A 764 5.58 34.67 58.68
CA GLN A 764 5.17 33.31 58.37
C GLN A 764 5.89 32.28 59.26
N LEU A 765 7.22 32.39 59.39
CA LEU A 765 8.00 31.46 60.21
C LEU A 765 7.72 31.66 61.72
N GLY A 766 7.60 32.91 62.17
CA GLY A 766 7.32 33.23 63.58
C GLY A 766 5.89 32.94 64.03
N ALA A 767 4.97 32.67 63.10
CA ALA A 767 3.61 32.23 63.43
C ALA A 767 3.49 30.71 63.58
N MET A 768 4.48 29.93 63.15
CA MET A 768 4.46 28.46 63.21
C MET A 768 4.39 27.97 64.66
N THR A 769 3.70 26.86 64.85
CA THR A 769 3.67 26.18 66.16
C THR A 769 4.99 25.47 66.44
N SER A 770 5.26 25.16 67.72
CA SER A 770 6.43 24.38 68.14
C SER A 770 6.54 23.03 67.40
N ASP A 771 5.42 22.32 67.22
CA ASP A 771 5.38 21.04 66.48
C ASP A 771 5.76 21.23 65.01
N GLN A 772 5.35 22.33 64.40
CA GLN A 772 5.67 22.66 63.00
C GLN A 772 7.14 23.09 62.83
N LEU A 773 7.70 23.84 63.79
CA LEU A 773 9.13 24.15 63.83
C LEU A 773 9.96 22.87 63.98
N GLN A 774 9.56 21.93 64.84
CA GLN A 774 10.21 20.62 64.98
C GLN A 774 10.09 19.75 63.72
N ALA A 775 8.99 19.90 62.97
CA ALA A 775 8.81 19.20 61.71
C ALA A 775 9.90 19.55 60.68
N LEU A 776 10.50 20.75 60.74
CA LEU A 776 11.64 21.18 59.91
C LEU A 776 12.96 20.48 60.31
N SER A 777 12.97 19.16 60.39
CA SER A 777 14.09 18.36 60.93
C SER A 777 15.05 17.80 59.87
N GLY A 778 14.85 18.10 58.58
CA GLY A 778 15.81 17.74 57.53
C GLY A 778 17.05 18.64 57.57
N VAL A 779 18.26 18.06 57.54
CA VAL A 779 19.52 18.84 57.49
C VAL A 779 19.51 19.92 56.40
N PRO A 780 19.06 19.65 55.15
CA PRO A 780 18.98 20.69 54.13
C PRO A 780 17.94 21.77 54.42
N GLN A 781 16.87 21.46 55.15
CA GLN A 781 15.78 22.40 55.44
C GLN A 781 16.23 23.45 56.46
N VAL A 782 16.77 23.02 57.61
CA VAL A 782 17.30 23.95 58.61
C VAL A 782 18.43 24.78 58.03
N ALA A 783 19.40 24.16 57.35
CA ALA A 783 20.52 24.86 56.74
C ALA A 783 20.11 25.87 55.65
N SER A 784 18.90 25.71 55.07
CA SER A 784 18.39 26.63 54.05
C SER A 784 17.70 27.87 54.62
N LEU A 785 17.30 27.88 55.89
CA LEU A 785 16.65 29.03 56.49
C LEU A 785 17.61 30.24 56.47
N SER A 786 17.13 31.41 56.05
CA SER A 786 17.98 32.59 56.02
C SER A 786 18.34 33.05 57.44
N THR A 787 19.46 33.77 57.59
CA THR A 787 19.82 34.37 58.88
C THR A 787 18.75 35.34 59.37
N ALA A 788 18.08 36.06 58.46
CA ALA A 788 16.97 36.95 58.79
C ALA A 788 15.78 36.19 59.41
N LEU A 789 15.40 35.05 58.80
CA LEU A 789 14.35 34.17 59.30
C LEU A 789 14.66 33.58 60.68
N LEU A 790 15.89 33.12 60.90
CA LEU A 790 16.29 32.61 62.21
C LEU A 790 16.36 33.71 63.27
N SER A 791 16.88 34.88 62.91
CA SER A 791 17.03 36.00 63.86
C SER A 791 15.70 36.61 64.31
N SER A 792 14.60 36.35 63.57
CA SER A 792 13.26 36.79 63.99
C SER A 792 12.61 35.87 65.02
N LEU A 793 13.15 34.67 65.25
CA LEU A 793 12.62 33.73 66.24
C LEU A 793 13.04 34.11 67.66
N GLY A 794 12.10 33.94 68.61
CA GLY A 794 12.37 34.12 70.03
C GLY A 794 13.15 32.95 70.64
N SER A 795 13.54 33.09 71.91
CA SER A 795 14.16 31.99 72.68
C SER A 795 13.23 30.78 72.78
N ASP A 796 11.92 31.01 72.94
CA ASP A 796 10.94 29.93 73.10
C ASP A 796 10.77 29.12 71.81
N ASP A 797 10.78 29.79 70.65
CA ASP A 797 10.68 29.13 69.34
C ASP A 797 11.95 28.33 69.00
N LEU A 798 13.12 28.87 69.32
CA LEU A 798 14.39 28.18 69.10
C LEU A 798 14.59 27.05 70.10
N ASN A 799 14.09 27.17 71.33
CA ASN A 799 14.07 26.06 72.28
C ASN A 799 13.02 24.99 71.93
N ALA A 800 12.08 25.29 71.04
CA ALA A 800 11.25 24.27 70.44
C ALA A 800 12.01 23.44 69.39
N PHE A 801 13.16 23.88 68.88
CA PHE A 801 13.98 23.07 67.97
C PHE A 801 14.54 21.85 68.71
N SER A 802 14.70 20.76 67.98
CA SER A 802 15.45 19.60 68.44
C SER A 802 16.96 19.81 68.32
N THR A 803 17.71 19.06 69.10
CA THR A 803 19.17 18.99 69.05
C THR A 803 19.73 18.69 67.66
N ALA A 804 19.02 17.87 66.86
CA ALA A 804 19.39 17.60 65.47
C ALA A 804 19.25 18.83 64.56
N GLN A 805 18.29 19.72 64.83
CA GLN A 805 18.09 20.95 64.08
C GLN A 805 19.20 21.95 64.40
N PHE A 806 19.61 22.09 65.67
CA PHE A 806 20.80 22.88 66.02
C PHE A 806 22.08 22.35 65.38
N ALA A 807 22.27 21.02 65.34
CA ALA A 807 23.39 20.39 64.63
C ALA A 807 23.40 20.72 63.13
N ALA A 808 22.22 20.90 62.52
CA ALA A 808 22.05 21.18 61.10
C ALA A 808 22.27 22.66 60.73
N MET A 809 22.35 23.57 61.72
CA MET A 809 22.56 24.99 61.46
C MET A 809 23.95 25.25 60.88
N THR A 810 24.00 26.15 59.90
CA THR A 810 25.25 26.66 59.34
C THR A 810 25.93 27.63 60.30
N THR A 811 27.22 27.86 60.09
CA THR A 811 28.01 28.83 60.85
C THR A 811 27.45 30.25 60.78
N ALA A 812 26.92 30.66 59.62
CA ALA A 812 26.29 31.97 59.44
C ALA A 812 24.99 32.11 60.24
N GLN A 813 24.19 31.04 60.28
CA GLN A 813 22.94 30.99 61.05
C GLN A 813 23.20 31.07 62.56
N LEU A 814 24.15 30.28 63.06
CA LEU A 814 24.57 30.33 64.47
C LEU A 814 25.13 31.70 64.85
N ALA A 815 25.97 32.29 64.00
CA ALA A 815 26.51 33.63 64.21
C ALA A 815 25.42 34.72 64.23
N SER A 816 24.28 34.51 63.56
CA SER A 816 23.17 35.48 63.51
C SER A 816 22.25 35.43 64.74
N LEU A 817 22.34 34.41 65.59
CA LEU A 817 21.53 34.32 66.81
C LEU A 817 21.88 35.42 67.81
N SER A 818 20.92 35.91 68.58
CA SER A 818 21.22 36.86 69.64
C SER A 818 21.98 36.20 70.80
N SER A 819 22.77 36.97 71.56
CA SER A 819 23.41 36.46 72.78
C SER A 819 22.41 35.97 73.82
N ALA A 820 21.20 36.57 73.86
CA ALA A 820 20.12 36.13 74.73
C ALA A 820 19.63 34.71 74.37
N VAL A 821 19.51 34.40 73.08
CA VAL A 821 19.19 33.06 72.61
C VAL A 821 20.31 32.08 72.96
N ILE A 822 21.57 32.41 72.64
CA ILE A 822 22.72 31.53 72.94
C ILE A 822 22.82 31.19 74.43
N GLY A 823 22.54 32.15 75.32
CA GLY A 823 22.56 31.92 76.77
C GLY A 823 21.38 31.11 77.32
N THR A 824 20.34 30.85 76.51
CA THR A 824 19.15 30.08 76.92
C THR A 824 19.04 28.72 76.21
N LEU A 825 20.03 28.36 75.40
CA LEU A 825 20.10 27.04 74.75
C LEU A 825 20.20 25.93 75.79
N GLN A 826 19.57 24.79 75.49
CA GLN A 826 19.77 23.57 76.24
C GLN A 826 21.20 23.05 76.03
N THR A 827 21.75 22.38 77.04
CA THR A 827 23.12 21.86 77.02
C THR A 827 23.34 20.86 75.89
N GLU A 828 22.33 20.05 75.59
CA GLU A 828 22.32 19.06 74.52
C GLU A 828 22.41 19.73 73.14
N ASP A 829 21.70 20.84 72.94
CA ASP A 829 21.70 21.61 71.70
C ASP A 829 23.06 22.29 71.47
N LEU A 830 23.64 22.83 72.54
CA LEU A 830 24.97 23.42 72.50
C LEU A 830 26.06 22.37 72.20
N ALA A 831 25.97 21.18 72.79
CA ALA A 831 26.86 20.05 72.51
C ALA A 831 26.76 19.56 71.05
N ALA A 832 25.60 19.71 70.42
CA ALA A 832 25.37 19.35 69.03
C ALA A 832 25.94 20.35 68.00
N ILE A 833 26.30 21.57 68.41
CA ILE A 833 26.88 22.57 67.50
C ILE A 833 28.27 22.13 67.04
N THR A 834 28.55 22.14 65.74
CA THR A 834 29.89 21.76 65.25
C THR A 834 31.00 22.70 65.76
N SER A 835 32.24 22.21 65.82
CA SER A 835 33.42 23.04 66.13
C SER A 835 33.50 24.32 65.28
N SER A 836 33.17 24.25 63.99
CA SER A 836 33.10 25.42 63.12
C SER A 836 31.96 26.37 63.51
N GLY A 837 30.84 25.84 63.99
CA GLY A 837 29.72 26.60 64.54
C GLY A 837 30.11 27.38 65.79
N ILE A 838 30.74 26.71 66.76
CA ILE A 838 31.27 27.36 67.97
C ILE A 838 32.26 28.46 67.59
N ARG A 839 33.17 28.20 66.64
CA ARG A 839 34.13 29.22 66.15
C ARG A 839 33.46 30.42 65.45
N ALA A 840 32.28 30.25 64.88
CA ALA A 840 31.56 31.32 64.19
C ALA A 840 30.84 32.28 65.15
N LEU A 841 30.60 31.86 66.39
CA LEU A 841 29.99 32.71 67.41
C LEU A 841 30.90 33.90 67.74
N SER A 842 30.31 35.06 67.96
CA SER A 842 31.01 36.24 68.50
C SER A 842 31.46 36.00 69.94
N SER A 843 32.41 36.82 70.42
CA SER A 843 32.83 36.80 71.82
C SER A 843 31.67 37.09 72.77
N THR A 844 30.73 37.95 72.39
CA THR A 844 29.53 38.26 73.19
C THR A 844 28.54 37.09 73.27
N GLN A 845 28.43 36.29 72.20
CA GLN A 845 27.61 35.07 72.22
C GLN A 845 28.26 33.99 73.08
N ILE A 846 29.58 33.79 72.95
CA ILE A 846 30.34 32.85 73.79
C ILE A 846 30.30 33.25 75.27
N SER A 847 30.40 34.56 75.58
CA SER A 847 30.30 35.05 76.96
C SER A 847 28.91 34.88 77.56
N ALA A 848 27.87 34.75 76.73
CA ALA A 848 26.49 34.57 77.20
C ALA A 848 26.17 33.13 77.62
N LEU A 849 27.05 32.16 77.32
CA LEU A 849 26.88 30.76 77.75
C LEU A 849 26.86 30.66 79.27
N THR A 850 26.02 29.79 79.83
CA THR A 850 26.10 29.48 81.27
C THR A 850 27.34 28.63 81.56
N THR A 851 27.72 28.49 82.84
CA THR A 851 28.78 27.54 83.23
C THR A 851 28.44 26.11 82.81
N ASP A 852 27.17 25.71 82.91
CA ASP A 852 26.67 24.41 82.45
C ASP A 852 26.78 24.29 80.92
N GLY A 853 26.54 25.38 80.19
CA GLY A 853 26.77 25.42 78.76
C GLY A 853 28.24 25.24 78.38
N ILE A 854 29.17 25.84 79.14
CA ILE A 854 30.61 25.64 78.91
C ILE A 854 31.03 24.19 79.18
N VAL A 855 30.47 23.56 80.22
CA VAL A 855 30.67 22.13 80.50
C VAL A 855 30.13 21.25 79.37
N ALA A 856 29.01 21.64 78.75
CA ALA A 856 28.39 20.87 77.68
C ALA A 856 29.17 20.90 76.35
N LEU A 857 30.17 21.78 76.20
CA LEU A 857 31.04 21.79 75.02
C LEU A 857 31.97 20.58 75.04
N GLY A 858 31.96 19.78 73.98
CA GLY A 858 32.94 18.72 73.79
C GLY A 858 34.34 19.25 73.46
N THR A 859 35.33 18.39 73.64
CA THR A 859 36.77 18.72 73.45
C THR A 859 37.11 19.34 72.10
N HIS A 860 36.49 18.88 71.01
CA HIS A 860 36.68 19.46 69.69
C HIS A 860 36.04 20.85 69.53
N GLN A 861 34.95 21.12 70.24
CA GLN A 861 34.30 22.44 70.24
C GLN A 861 35.12 23.43 71.07
N ALA A 862 35.59 23.03 72.25
CA ALA A 862 36.51 23.81 73.06
C ALA A 862 37.81 24.14 72.30
N ALA A 863 38.39 23.17 71.58
CA ALA A 863 39.56 23.39 70.72
C ALA A 863 39.33 24.44 69.63
N ALA A 864 38.08 24.62 69.20
CA ALA A 864 37.71 25.55 68.13
C ALA A 864 37.51 27.00 68.61
N ILE A 865 37.39 27.21 69.92
CA ILE A 865 37.32 28.54 70.53
C ILE A 865 38.55 29.35 70.09
N SER A 866 38.31 30.52 69.53
CA SER A 866 39.35 31.44 69.07
C SER A 866 39.89 32.31 70.20
N SER A 867 41.03 32.97 69.94
CA SER A 867 41.62 33.95 70.86
C SER A 867 40.69 35.09 71.24
N VAL A 868 39.77 35.49 70.36
CA VAL A 868 38.81 36.56 70.63
C VAL A 868 37.66 36.06 71.49
N GLN A 869 37.21 34.82 71.27
CA GLN A 869 36.08 34.24 71.99
C GLN A 869 36.45 33.87 73.43
N ILE A 870 37.62 33.26 73.64
CA ILE A 870 38.09 32.89 74.97
C ILE A 870 38.37 34.11 75.85
N ALA A 871 38.79 35.24 75.26
CA ALA A 871 38.93 36.52 75.94
C ALA A 871 37.59 37.06 76.49
N GLY A 872 36.47 36.64 75.90
CA GLY A 872 35.12 37.00 76.34
C GLY A 872 34.59 36.15 77.49
N LEU A 873 35.23 35.02 77.83
CA LEU A 873 34.78 34.16 78.92
C LEU A 873 35.03 34.80 80.29
N SER A 874 34.12 34.60 81.23
CA SER A 874 34.37 34.90 82.64
C SER A 874 35.30 33.86 83.25
N SER A 875 35.96 34.19 84.36
CA SER A 875 36.76 33.23 85.12
C SER A 875 35.92 32.03 85.59
N ALA A 876 34.63 32.24 85.90
CA ALA A 876 33.71 31.16 86.28
C ALA A 876 33.46 30.18 85.12
N GLN A 877 33.29 30.70 83.89
CA GLN A 877 33.15 29.89 82.68
C GLN A 877 34.43 29.10 82.37
N LEU A 878 35.60 29.74 82.43
CA LEU A 878 36.88 29.04 82.22
C LEU A 878 37.12 27.95 83.26
N ASN A 879 36.77 28.21 84.52
CA ASN A 879 36.90 27.23 85.60
C ASN A 879 35.90 26.08 85.48
N ALA A 880 34.75 26.31 84.83
CA ALA A 880 33.77 25.27 84.55
C ALA A 880 34.20 24.34 83.39
N MET A 881 35.20 24.71 82.58
CA MET A 881 35.65 23.84 81.49
C MET A 881 36.18 22.51 82.00
N GLU A 882 35.82 21.42 81.32
CA GLU A 882 36.30 20.10 81.70
C GLU A 882 37.80 19.97 81.44
N SER A 883 38.42 19.04 82.17
CA SER A 883 39.86 18.76 82.07
C SER A 883 40.31 18.42 80.65
N ALA A 884 39.49 17.71 79.87
CA ALA A 884 39.82 17.35 78.50
C ALA A 884 39.71 18.55 77.55
N ASP A 885 38.76 19.46 77.79
CA ASP A 885 38.50 20.65 76.98
C ASP A 885 39.59 21.70 77.14
N LEU A 886 40.04 21.93 78.39
CA LEU A 886 41.16 22.81 78.69
C LEU A 886 42.45 22.35 78.00
N ARG A 887 42.69 21.03 77.93
CA ARG A 887 43.78 20.45 77.12
C ARG A 887 43.56 20.60 75.62
N GLY A 888 42.31 20.56 75.19
CA GLY A 888 41.92 20.73 73.80
C GLY A 888 42.09 22.16 73.28
N LEU A 889 42.10 23.17 74.15
CA LEU A 889 42.23 24.57 73.77
C LEU A 889 43.41 24.81 72.81
N SER A 890 43.15 25.51 71.71
CA SER A 890 44.25 25.85 70.80
C SER A 890 45.26 26.79 71.46
N THR A 891 46.51 26.69 71.05
CA THR A 891 47.58 27.62 71.46
C THR A 891 47.25 29.07 71.11
N ALA A 892 46.52 29.29 70.02
CA ALA A 892 46.00 30.61 69.67
C ALA A 892 44.95 31.09 70.69
N ALA A 893 44.02 30.22 71.14
CA ALA A 893 43.04 30.55 72.15
C ALA A 893 43.71 30.99 73.46
N LEU A 894 44.66 30.21 73.97
CA LEU A 894 45.36 30.54 75.22
C LEU A 894 46.06 31.89 75.19
N ARG A 895 46.59 32.32 74.04
CA ARG A 895 47.18 33.65 73.86
C ARG A 895 46.16 34.80 73.96
N GLY A 896 44.88 34.49 73.77
CA GLY A 896 43.77 35.42 73.92
C GLY A 896 43.28 35.58 75.36
N LEU A 897 43.72 34.73 76.29
CA LEU A 897 43.38 34.90 77.70
C LEU A 897 43.91 36.24 78.23
N SER A 898 43.15 36.83 79.14
CA SER A 898 43.63 37.88 80.03
C SER A 898 44.48 37.28 81.14
N SER A 899 45.35 38.10 81.73
CA SER A 899 46.14 37.72 82.90
C SER A 899 45.26 37.23 84.06
N ASP A 900 44.10 37.85 84.28
CA ASP A 900 43.15 37.47 85.34
C ASP A 900 42.44 36.15 85.03
N GLN A 901 42.17 35.86 83.76
CA GLN A 901 41.57 34.61 83.33
C GLN A 901 42.53 33.43 83.51
N LEU A 902 43.81 33.58 83.14
CA LEU A 902 44.82 32.53 83.30
C LEU A 902 45.19 32.30 84.77
N ALA A 903 45.36 33.38 85.54
CA ALA A 903 45.62 33.30 86.99
C ALA A 903 44.39 32.80 87.77
N GLY A 904 43.18 33.00 87.23
CA GLY A 904 41.93 32.51 87.81
C GLY A 904 41.68 31.01 87.63
N LEU A 905 42.46 30.33 86.76
CA LEU A 905 42.44 28.87 86.66
C LEU A 905 42.95 28.23 87.95
N THR A 906 42.38 27.09 88.32
CA THR A 906 42.92 26.30 89.44
C THR A 906 44.30 25.74 89.11
N SER A 907 45.15 25.51 90.11
CA SER A 907 46.49 24.94 89.91
C SER A 907 46.43 23.57 89.20
N ASP A 908 45.39 22.77 89.49
CA ASP A 908 45.14 21.51 88.79
C ASP A 908 44.84 21.74 87.30
N GLN A 909 44.05 22.76 86.94
CA GLN A 909 43.75 23.10 85.54
C GLN A 909 44.98 23.65 84.79
N GLN A 910 45.82 24.45 85.46
CA GLN A 910 47.08 24.93 84.89
C GLN A 910 48.05 23.76 84.60
N GLN A 911 48.08 22.74 85.45
CA GLN A 911 48.83 21.50 85.23
C GLN A 911 48.35 20.70 84.01
N LEU A 912 47.09 20.84 83.63
CA LEU A 912 46.57 20.14 82.46
C LEU A 912 47.10 20.72 81.15
N LEU A 913 47.53 21.99 81.11
CA LEU A 913 48.02 22.62 79.89
C LEU A 913 49.15 21.79 79.26
N THR A 914 49.02 21.45 77.99
CA THR A 914 50.07 20.71 77.28
C THR A 914 51.34 21.56 77.17
N THR A 915 52.48 20.92 76.96
CA THR A 915 53.77 21.60 76.80
C THR A 915 53.74 22.60 75.63
N GLN A 916 53.03 22.28 74.56
CA GLN A 916 52.82 23.18 73.41
C GLN A 916 51.94 24.38 73.77
N GLN A 917 50.89 24.17 74.55
CA GLN A 917 50.01 25.23 75.07
C GLN A 917 50.78 26.18 75.99
N VAL A 918 51.58 25.66 76.93
CA VAL A 918 52.47 26.44 77.81
C VAL A 918 53.51 27.23 77.00
N ALA A 919 54.14 26.60 76.00
CA ALA A 919 55.07 27.26 75.08
C ALA A 919 54.44 28.43 74.30
N SER A 920 53.12 28.39 74.12
CA SER A 920 52.39 29.42 73.38
C SER A 920 51.97 30.61 74.22
N LEU A 921 52.01 30.52 75.56
CA LEU A 921 51.65 31.62 76.45
C LEU A 921 52.49 32.86 76.14
N THR A 922 51.85 34.02 76.13
CA THR A 922 52.60 35.27 75.99
C THR A 922 53.41 35.52 77.27
N SER A 923 54.50 36.29 77.18
CA SER A 923 55.29 36.63 78.38
C SER A 923 54.45 37.37 79.43
N SER A 924 53.44 38.16 79.02
CA SER A 924 52.52 38.82 79.95
C SER A 924 51.60 37.85 80.69
N LEU A 925 51.18 36.77 80.04
CA LEU A 925 50.37 35.72 80.65
C LEU A 925 51.21 34.87 81.61
N LEU A 926 52.40 34.47 81.18
CA LEU A 926 53.32 33.69 82.02
C LEU A 926 53.76 34.47 83.26
N ASN A 927 54.00 35.78 83.13
CA ASN A 927 54.38 36.65 84.25
C ASN A 927 53.22 37.02 85.17
N ALA A 928 51.97 36.77 84.76
CA ALA A 928 50.80 36.95 85.62
C ALA A 928 50.60 35.77 86.58
N LEU A 929 51.24 34.62 86.31
CA LEU A 929 51.24 33.48 87.21
C LEU A 929 52.10 33.75 88.44
N ASN A 930 51.62 33.34 89.60
CA ASN A 930 52.42 33.43 90.82
C ASN A 930 53.44 32.27 90.89
N SER A 931 54.35 32.30 91.87
CA SER A 931 55.39 31.26 91.99
C SER A 931 54.83 29.87 92.30
N ALA A 932 53.68 29.76 92.96
CA ALA A 932 53.03 28.47 93.22
C ALA A 932 52.39 27.89 91.95
N ASP A 933 51.78 28.74 91.13
CA ASP A 933 51.21 28.38 89.82
C ASP A 933 52.29 27.85 88.86
N LEU A 934 53.42 28.56 88.76
CA LEU A 934 54.55 28.14 87.94
C LEU A 934 55.15 26.84 88.46
N ASN A 935 55.33 26.69 89.77
CA ASN A 935 55.83 25.45 90.37
C ASN A 935 54.83 24.29 90.32
N ALA A 936 53.55 24.57 90.03
CA ALA A 936 52.59 23.52 89.75
C ALA A 936 52.84 22.91 88.37
N PHE A 937 53.50 23.58 87.42
CA PHE A 937 53.81 22.99 86.12
C PHE A 937 54.66 21.72 86.27
N SER A 938 54.36 20.73 85.45
CA SER A 938 55.21 19.55 85.28
C SER A 938 56.54 19.94 84.62
N SER A 939 57.58 19.15 84.87
CA SER A 939 58.89 19.37 84.26
C SER A 939 58.86 19.32 82.73
N ALA A 940 57.92 18.58 82.14
CA ALA A 940 57.68 18.61 80.70
C ALA A 940 57.11 19.95 80.21
N GLN A 941 56.22 20.60 80.96
CA GLN A 941 55.69 21.93 80.63
C GLN A 941 56.77 23.01 80.75
N PHE A 942 57.63 22.93 81.77
CA PHE A 942 58.82 23.79 81.89
C PHE A 942 59.81 23.58 80.75
N ALA A 943 60.08 22.33 80.36
CA ALA A 943 60.91 22.02 79.19
C ALA A 943 60.35 22.63 77.89
N GLY A 944 59.02 22.73 77.81
CA GLY A 944 58.30 23.34 76.69
C GLY A 944 58.42 24.85 76.62
N LEU A 945 58.84 25.54 77.70
CA LEU A 945 58.98 26.99 77.66
C LEU A 945 60.00 27.42 76.61
N THR A 946 59.60 28.41 75.81
CA THR A 946 60.48 29.00 74.82
C THR A 946 61.61 29.78 75.50
N THR A 947 62.70 29.96 74.78
CA THR A 947 63.84 30.78 75.23
C THR A 947 63.41 32.20 75.62
N SER A 948 62.46 32.79 74.89
CA SER A 948 61.90 34.11 75.21
C SER A 948 61.08 34.11 76.49
N GLN A 949 60.26 33.08 76.72
CA GLN A 949 59.48 32.94 77.95
C GLN A 949 60.40 32.77 79.17
N LEU A 950 61.38 31.87 79.09
CA LEU A 950 62.38 31.66 80.14
C LEU A 950 63.18 32.93 80.44
N ALA A 951 63.63 33.66 79.40
CA ALA A 951 64.33 34.93 79.57
C ALA A 951 63.47 36.02 80.24
N ASN A 952 62.15 35.94 80.09
CA ASN A 952 61.19 36.90 80.67
C ASN A 952 60.71 36.52 82.08
N LEU A 953 61.03 35.33 82.59
CA LEU A 953 60.74 34.95 83.97
C LEU A 953 61.56 35.81 84.95
N SER A 954 60.99 36.13 86.12
CA SER A 954 61.77 36.82 87.14
C SER A 954 62.87 35.91 87.73
N SER A 955 63.97 36.50 88.20
CA SER A 955 65.02 35.72 88.90
C SER A 955 64.50 35.02 90.15
N ALA A 956 63.47 35.58 90.80
CA ALA A 956 62.80 34.96 91.94
C ALA A 956 62.11 33.64 91.54
N VAL A 957 61.48 33.59 90.36
CA VAL A 957 60.88 32.35 89.84
C VAL A 957 61.96 31.34 89.48
N ILE A 958 63.03 31.75 88.79
CA ILE A 958 64.12 30.84 88.38
C ILE A 958 64.79 30.18 89.59
N GLY A 959 64.93 30.91 90.71
CA GLY A 959 65.49 30.37 91.94
C GLY A 959 64.57 29.45 92.73
N THR A 960 63.26 29.42 92.44
CA THR A 960 62.30 28.53 93.12
C THR A 960 61.85 27.35 92.26
N LEU A 961 62.47 27.17 91.08
CA LEU A 961 62.23 26.01 90.22
C LEU A 961 62.69 24.71 90.89
N GLN A 962 61.94 23.64 90.67
CA GLN A 962 62.37 22.32 91.10
C GLN A 962 63.57 21.87 90.26
N THR A 963 64.43 21.02 90.85
CA THR A 963 65.63 20.51 90.18
C THR A 963 65.28 19.75 88.90
N GLU A 964 64.17 19.03 88.90
CA GLU A 964 63.61 18.30 87.76
C GLU A 964 63.18 19.24 86.63
N ASP A 965 62.62 20.41 86.95
CA ASP A 965 62.20 21.42 85.98
C ASP A 965 63.42 22.08 85.32
N LEU A 966 64.44 22.40 86.13
CA LEU A 966 65.72 22.93 85.66
C LEU A 966 66.45 21.95 84.75
N ALA A 967 66.47 20.66 85.13
CA ALA A 967 67.02 19.58 84.32
C ALA A 967 66.27 19.37 83.00
N ALA A 968 65.02 19.83 82.90
CA ALA A 968 64.22 19.71 81.70
C ALA A 968 64.38 20.91 80.73
N ILE A 969 64.95 22.05 81.16
CA ILE A 969 65.14 23.24 80.30
C ILE A 969 66.18 22.98 79.22
N THR A 970 65.83 23.06 77.94
CA THR A 970 66.82 22.80 76.87
C THR A 970 68.09 23.66 76.97
N SER A 971 69.20 23.19 76.42
CA SER A 971 70.46 23.95 76.25
C SER A 971 70.24 25.39 75.75
N SER A 972 69.38 25.56 74.75
CA SER A 972 69.01 26.89 74.23
C SER A 972 68.25 27.73 75.25
N GLY A 973 67.38 27.11 76.06
CA GLY A 973 66.67 27.72 77.19
C GLY A 973 67.62 28.20 78.28
N ILE A 974 68.56 27.34 78.70
CA ILE A 974 69.62 27.72 79.65
C ILE A 974 70.41 28.89 79.10
N ARG A 975 70.81 28.87 77.82
CA ARG A 975 71.51 29.99 77.16
C ARG A 975 70.70 31.29 77.09
N ALA A 976 69.37 31.21 77.10
CA ALA A 976 68.49 32.37 77.00
C ALA A 976 68.29 33.10 78.33
N LEU A 977 68.55 32.43 79.47
CA LEU A 977 68.50 33.05 80.78
C LEU A 977 69.52 34.19 80.90
N SER A 978 69.17 35.28 81.56
CA SER A 978 70.12 36.31 81.94
C SER A 978 71.14 35.79 82.96
N SER A 979 72.28 36.47 83.09
CA SER A 979 73.26 36.16 84.14
C SER A 979 72.65 36.20 85.54
N THR A 980 71.71 37.12 85.79
CA THR A 980 70.98 37.24 87.07
C THR A 980 70.03 36.06 87.32
N GLN A 981 69.44 35.50 86.27
CA GLN A 981 68.60 34.30 86.40
C GLN A 981 69.46 33.05 86.64
N ILE A 982 70.58 32.91 85.92
CA ILE A 982 71.53 31.80 86.14
C ILE A 982 72.17 31.87 87.53
N SER A 983 72.47 33.07 88.03
CA SER A 983 72.98 33.24 89.40
C SER A 983 71.94 32.91 90.47
N ALA A 984 70.65 33.00 90.14
CA ALA A 984 69.56 32.71 91.07
C ALA A 984 69.32 31.20 91.28
N LEU A 985 69.93 30.33 90.47
CA LEU A 985 69.85 28.89 90.65
C LEU A 985 70.46 28.45 91.99
N THR A 986 69.88 27.46 92.65
CA THR A 986 70.54 26.88 93.82
C THR A 986 71.74 26.01 93.38
N THR A 987 72.62 25.61 94.31
CA THR A 987 73.69 24.65 93.99
C THR A 987 73.10 23.34 93.47
N ASP A 988 71.99 22.89 94.04
CA ASP A 988 71.26 21.69 93.58
C ASP A 988 70.67 21.91 92.18
N GLY A 989 70.20 23.12 91.89
CA GLY A 989 69.75 23.51 90.55
C GLY A 989 70.87 23.51 89.50
N ILE A 990 72.12 23.80 89.90
CA ILE A 990 73.28 23.71 89.01
C ILE A 990 73.71 22.25 88.78
N VAL A 991 73.66 21.41 89.81
CA VAL A 991 73.86 19.95 89.69
C VAL A 991 72.85 19.33 88.74
N ALA A 992 71.60 19.82 88.79
CA ALA A 992 70.53 19.31 87.95
C ALA A 992 70.70 19.65 86.45
N LEU A 993 71.62 20.54 86.08
CA LEU A 993 71.91 20.84 84.66
C LEU A 993 72.72 19.69 84.05
N GLY A 994 72.15 18.97 83.10
CA GLY A 994 72.89 17.98 82.33
C GLY A 994 74.01 18.58 81.46
N THR A 995 74.89 17.71 80.99
CA THR A 995 76.14 18.09 80.28
C THR A 995 75.92 18.99 79.07
N HIS A 996 74.84 18.76 78.33
CA HIS A 996 74.46 19.59 77.19
C HIS A 996 73.91 20.97 77.59
N GLN A 997 73.25 21.10 78.74
CA GLN A 997 72.77 22.37 79.28
C GLN A 997 73.92 23.21 79.83
N ALA A 998 74.83 22.59 80.58
CA ALA A 998 76.08 23.19 81.03
C ALA A 998 76.92 23.69 79.84
N ALA A 999 77.06 22.87 78.78
CA ALA A 999 77.72 23.27 77.53
C ALA A 999 77.12 24.54 76.90
N ALA A 1000 75.84 24.79 77.15
CA ALA A 1000 75.10 25.90 76.58
C ALA A 1000 75.20 27.20 77.39
N ILE A 1001 75.69 27.15 78.63
CA ILE A 1001 75.98 28.33 79.43
C ILE A 1001 76.96 29.22 78.63
N SER A 1002 76.59 30.48 78.46
CA SER A 1002 77.41 31.47 77.75
C SER A 1002 78.50 32.05 78.65
N SER A 1003 79.46 32.74 78.04
CA SER A 1003 80.50 33.46 78.77
C SER A 1003 79.94 34.49 79.76
N VAL A 1004 78.76 35.06 79.49
CA VAL A 1004 78.12 36.05 80.38
C VAL A 1004 77.40 35.37 81.54
N GLN A 1005 76.80 34.21 81.30
CA GLN A 1005 76.03 33.47 82.30
C GLN A 1005 76.93 32.76 83.31
N ILE A 1006 78.01 32.13 82.83
CA ILE A 1006 78.96 31.43 83.70
C ILE A 1006 79.70 32.41 84.61
N ALA A 1007 79.94 33.64 84.16
CA ALA A 1007 80.46 34.73 84.98
C ALA A 1007 79.51 35.10 86.14
N GLY A 1008 78.21 34.84 86.00
CA GLY A 1008 77.20 35.09 87.02
C GLY A 1008 77.13 34.01 88.10
N LEU A 1009 77.76 32.85 87.90
CA LEU A 1009 77.74 31.76 88.89
C LEU A 1009 78.62 32.11 90.11
N SER A 1010 78.18 31.75 91.30
CA SER A 1010 79.05 31.72 92.46
C SER A 1010 80.06 30.57 92.34
N SER A 1011 81.18 30.66 93.06
CA SER A 1011 82.16 29.56 93.13
C SER A 1011 81.52 28.27 93.65
N ALA A 1012 80.54 28.35 94.55
CA ALA A 1012 79.80 27.20 95.05
C ALA A 1012 78.95 26.53 93.95
N GLN A 1013 78.29 27.32 93.11
CA GLN A 1013 77.54 26.82 91.96
C GLN A 1013 78.47 26.16 90.93
N LEU A 1014 79.60 26.78 90.58
CA LEU A 1014 80.58 26.19 89.65
C LEU A 1014 81.18 24.89 90.17
N ASN A 1015 81.46 24.80 91.46
CA ASN A 1015 82.00 23.59 92.07
C ASN A 1015 80.95 22.47 92.15
N ALA A 1016 79.66 22.83 92.21
CA ALA A 1016 78.57 21.88 92.19
C ALA A 1016 78.33 21.28 90.80
N MET A 1017 78.93 21.83 89.73
CA MET A 1017 78.82 21.25 88.39
C MET A 1017 79.42 19.85 88.35
N GLU A 1018 78.73 18.91 87.70
CA GLU A 1018 79.24 17.56 87.60
C GLU A 1018 80.48 17.50 86.69
N SER A 1019 81.30 16.48 86.90
CA SER A 1019 82.53 16.24 86.16
C SER A 1019 82.33 16.16 84.63
N ALA A 1020 81.15 15.74 84.18
CA ALA A 1020 80.81 15.67 82.77
C ALA A 1020 80.31 17.03 82.23
N ASP A 1021 79.69 17.87 83.07
CA ASP A 1021 79.16 19.19 82.73
C ASP A 1021 80.27 20.22 82.56
N LEU A 1022 81.25 20.20 83.48
CA LEU A 1022 82.49 20.97 83.40
C LEU A 1022 83.27 20.64 82.12
N ARG A 1023 83.28 19.36 81.72
CA ARG A 1023 83.80 18.90 80.43
C ARG A 1023 82.99 19.35 79.23
N GLY A 1024 81.67 19.48 79.42
CA GLY A 1024 80.74 19.94 78.41
C GLY A 1024 80.84 21.44 78.15
N LEU A 1025 81.29 22.25 79.11
CA LEU A 1025 81.36 23.72 78.99
C LEU A 1025 81.97 24.16 77.67
N SER A 1026 81.31 25.06 76.96
CA SER A 1026 81.90 25.57 75.72
C SER A 1026 83.20 26.33 76.01
N THR A 1027 84.12 26.29 75.05
CA THR A 1027 85.34 27.11 75.08
C THR A 1027 85.05 28.61 75.23
N ALA A 1028 83.87 29.05 74.79
CA ALA A 1028 83.38 30.41 75.03
C ALA A 1028 82.97 30.63 76.50
N ALA A 1029 82.25 29.68 77.11
CA ALA A 1029 81.86 29.75 78.52
C ALA A 1029 83.09 29.86 79.43
N LEU A 1030 84.08 28.98 79.25
CA LEU A 1030 85.31 29.00 80.04
C LEU A 1030 86.05 30.34 79.98
N ARG A 1031 86.05 31.01 78.81
CA ARG A 1031 86.61 32.37 78.68
C ARG A 1031 85.85 33.44 79.48
N GLY A 1032 84.60 33.17 79.83
CA GLY A 1032 83.77 34.03 80.66
C GLY A 1032 83.93 33.82 82.15
N LEU A 1033 84.65 32.79 82.59
CA LEU A 1033 84.97 32.62 84.01
C LEU A 1033 85.76 33.82 84.51
N SER A 1034 85.52 34.22 85.76
CA SER A 1034 86.46 35.04 86.49
C SER A 1034 87.65 34.20 86.92
N SER A 1035 88.78 34.87 87.20
CA SER A 1035 89.96 34.22 87.77
C SER A 1035 89.64 33.44 89.05
N ASP A 1036 88.76 33.97 89.91
CA ASP A 1036 88.33 33.33 91.16
C ASP A 1036 87.44 32.11 90.92
N GLN A 1037 86.65 32.15 89.85
CA GLN A 1037 85.77 31.05 89.47
C GLN A 1037 86.56 29.85 88.92
N LEU A 1038 87.57 30.08 88.07
CA LEU A 1038 88.41 29.00 87.55
C LEU A 1038 89.36 28.43 88.61
N ALA A 1039 89.98 29.29 89.41
CA ALA A 1039 90.81 28.87 90.55
C ALA A 1039 89.98 28.19 91.66
N GLY A 1040 88.68 28.51 91.73
CA GLY A 1040 87.74 27.92 92.67
C GLY A 1040 87.36 26.47 92.35
N LEU A 1041 87.54 26.02 91.09
CA LEU A 1041 87.36 24.63 90.70
C LEU A 1041 88.38 23.75 91.39
N THR A 1042 87.98 22.55 91.80
CA THR A 1042 88.93 21.58 92.35
C THR A 1042 89.96 21.15 91.29
N SER A 1043 91.17 20.77 91.71
CA SER A 1043 92.20 20.33 90.77
C SER A 1043 91.73 19.16 89.88
N ASP A 1044 90.89 18.27 90.43
CA ASP A 1044 90.22 17.20 89.68
C ASP A 1044 89.27 17.77 88.60
N GLN A 1045 88.47 18.79 88.92
CA GLN A 1045 87.57 19.45 87.96
C GLN A 1045 88.32 20.22 86.88
N GLN A 1046 89.47 20.83 87.21
CA GLN A 1046 90.32 21.49 86.24
C GLN A 1046 91.00 20.50 85.30
N GLN A 1047 91.45 19.34 85.81
CA GLN A 1047 91.98 18.25 85.00
C GLN A 1047 90.96 17.71 84.00
N LEU A 1048 89.68 17.76 84.33
CA LEU A 1048 88.62 17.31 83.44
C LEU A 1048 88.47 18.21 82.20
N LEU A 1049 88.96 19.46 82.18
CA LEU A 1049 88.87 20.33 81.01
C LEU A 1049 89.47 19.67 79.77
N THR A 1050 88.73 19.57 78.68
CA THR A 1050 89.26 19.01 77.44
C THR A 1050 90.42 19.84 76.90
N THR A 1051 91.25 19.22 76.07
CA THR A 1051 92.37 19.89 75.41
C THR A 1051 91.92 21.14 74.65
N GLN A 1052 90.74 21.10 74.03
CA GLN A 1052 90.12 22.23 73.33
C GLN A 1052 89.63 23.33 74.29
N GLN A 1053 89.12 22.97 75.47
CA GLN A 1053 88.74 23.89 76.55
C GLN A 1053 89.95 24.59 77.15
N VAL A 1054 91.00 23.84 77.48
CA VAL A 1054 92.28 24.39 77.95
C VAL A 1054 92.89 25.31 76.89
N ALA A 1055 92.89 24.92 75.61
CA ALA A 1055 93.34 25.74 74.47
C ALA A 1055 92.57 27.06 74.30
N SER A 1056 91.42 27.20 74.94
CA SER A 1056 90.55 28.36 74.83
C SER A 1056 90.58 29.30 76.02
N LEU A 1057 91.14 28.88 77.17
CA LEU A 1057 91.29 29.72 78.35
C LEU A 1057 92.02 31.01 78.00
N THR A 1058 91.59 32.15 78.53
CA THR A 1058 92.38 33.37 78.36
C THR A 1058 93.67 33.26 79.17
N SER A 1059 94.70 34.00 78.78
CA SER A 1059 95.95 34.06 79.55
C SER A 1059 95.71 34.51 81.01
N SER A 1060 94.70 35.35 81.26
CA SER A 1060 94.32 35.78 82.62
C SER A 1060 93.74 34.65 83.46
N LEU A 1061 93.05 33.71 82.83
CA LEU A 1061 92.47 32.54 83.48
C LEU A 1061 93.54 31.48 83.76
N LEU A 1062 94.41 31.17 82.79
CA LEU A 1062 95.55 30.26 82.99
C LEU A 1062 96.51 30.75 84.08
N ASN A 1063 96.77 32.06 84.15
CA ASN A 1063 97.60 32.64 85.20
C ASN A 1063 96.92 32.71 86.57
N ALA A 1064 95.60 32.53 86.63
CA ALA A 1064 94.87 32.45 87.89
C ALA A 1064 94.96 31.06 88.53
N LEU A 1065 95.36 30.04 87.77
CA LEU A 1065 95.59 28.70 88.28
C LEU A 1065 96.88 28.64 89.10
N ASN A 1066 96.84 27.93 90.22
CA ASN A 1066 98.04 27.68 90.98
C ASN A 1066 98.89 26.58 90.29
N SER A 1067 100.12 26.37 90.77
CA SER A 1067 101.02 25.38 90.15
C SER A 1067 100.51 23.94 90.22
N ALA A 1068 99.75 23.56 91.24
CA ALA A 1068 99.22 22.20 91.37
C ALA A 1068 98.10 21.94 90.35
N ASP A 1069 97.27 22.96 90.15
CA ASP A 1069 96.17 23.02 89.21
C ASP A 1069 96.62 22.92 87.74
N LEU A 1070 97.66 23.68 87.37
CA LEU A 1070 98.27 23.58 86.04
C LEU A 1070 98.91 22.22 85.79
N ASN A 1071 99.59 21.67 86.79
CA ASN A 1071 100.20 20.34 86.70
C ASN A 1071 99.18 19.19 86.67
N ALA A 1072 97.92 19.46 87.02
CA ALA A 1072 96.85 18.48 86.87
C ALA A 1072 96.39 18.35 85.41
N PHE A 1073 96.75 19.30 84.52
CA PHE A 1073 96.51 19.15 83.09
C PHE A 1073 97.34 18.00 82.53
N SER A 1074 96.67 17.13 81.78
CA SER A 1074 97.35 16.10 81.01
C SER A 1074 98.29 16.71 79.97
N SER A 1075 99.29 15.93 79.57
CA SER A 1075 100.23 16.34 78.51
C SER A 1075 99.50 16.71 77.21
N ALA A 1076 98.33 16.11 76.94
CA ALA A 1076 97.49 16.46 75.80
C ALA A 1076 96.80 17.84 75.95
N GLN A 1077 96.42 18.23 77.18
CA GLN A 1077 95.87 19.57 77.47
C GLN A 1077 96.95 20.64 77.38
N PHE A 1078 98.16 20.33 77.86
CA PHE A 1078 99.33 21.19 77.71
C PHE A 1078 99.72 21.38 76.23
N ALA A 1079 99.73 20.29 75.45
CA ALA A 1079 100.01 20.34 74.01
C ALA A 1079 99.03 21.21 73.22
N ALA A 1080 97.77 21.21 73.65
CA ALA A 1080 96.71 21.95 72.97
C ALA A 1080 96.70 23.44 73.31
N MET A 1081 97.45 23.88 74.34
CA MET A 1081 97.59 25.31 74.62
C MET A 1081 98.10 26.04 73.38
N SER A 1082 97.41 27.11 73.02
CA SER A 1082 97.83 27.98 71.93
C SER A 1082 99.18 28.61 72.25
N THR A 1083 99.91 28.97 71.19
CA THR A 1083 101.16 29.73 71.30
C THR A 1083 101.00 30.99 72.14
N SER A 1084 99.84 31.65 72.08
CA SER A 1084 99.52 32.82 72.91
C SER A 1084 99.34 32.48 74.39
N GLN A 1085 98.71 31.36 74.72
CA GLN A 1085 98.55 30.94 76.11
C GLN A 1085 99.89 30.56 76.72
N LEU A 1086 100.68 29.75 76.01
CA LEU A 1086 102.04 29.36 76.42
C LEU A 1086 102.95 30.59 76.58
N ALA A 1087 102.98 31.49 75.61
CA ALA A 1087 103.77 32.73 75.69
C ALA A 1087 103.40 33.61 76.88
N ASN A 1088 102.14 33.52 77.35
CA ASN A 1088 101.64 34.32 78.46
C ASN A 1088 101.54 33.55 79.78
N LEU A 1089 102.03 32.30 79.86
CA LEU A 1089 102.21 31.63 81.14
C LEU A 1089 103.31 32.34 81.91
N SER A 1090 103.06 32.66 83.18
CA SER A 1090 104.10 33.25 84.02
C SER A 1090 105.33 32.32 84.09
N SER A 1091 106.53 32.91 84.22
CA SER A 1091 107.77 32.14 84.37
C SER A 1091 107.73 31.16 85.54
N ALA A 1092 106.94 31.48 86.58
CA ALA A 1092 106.68 30.60 87.72
C ALA A 1092 105.93 29.32 87.32
N VAL A 1093 104.99 29.42 86.39
CA VAL A 1093 104.26 28.26 85.85
C VAL A 1093 105.17 27.41 84.96
N PHE A 1094 106.01 28.04 84.14
CA PHE A 1094 106.97 27.31 83.28
C PHE A 1094 107.97 26.47 84.07
N ALA A 1095 108.42 26.97 85.22
CA ALA A 1095 109.35 26.27 86.09
C ALA A 1095 108.75 25.00 86.72
N THR A 1096 107.41 24.90 86.76
CA THR A 1096 106.72 23.79 87.42
C THR A 1096 106.18 22.74 86.47
N LEU A 1097 106.32 22.95 85.16
CA LEU A 1097 105.89 22.00 84.13
C LEU A 1097 106.72 20.73 84.19
N GLN A 1098 106.05 19.58 84.13
CA GLN A 1098 106.75 18.31 84.12
C GLN A 1098 107.43 18.10 82.77
N THR A 1099 108.42 17.20 82.73
CA THR A 1099 109.19 16.93 81.51
C THR A 1099 108.29 16.49 80.36
N GLU A 1100 107.22 15.76 80.68
CA GLU A 1100 106.21 15.29 79.73
C GLU A 1100 105.35 16.44 79.17
N ASP A 1101 105.05 17.46 79.99
CA ASP A 1101 104.32 18.66 79.57
C ASP A 1101 105.16 19.52 78.64
N LEU A 1102 106.44 19.71 78.99
CA LEU A 1102 107.45 20.40 78.15
C LEU A 1102 107.66 19.69 76.81
N ALA A 1103 107.67 18.36 76.80
CA ALA A 1103 107.81 17.55 75.59
C ALA A 1103 106.57 17.63 74.68
N ALA A 1104 105.40 17.87 75.27
CA ALA A 1104 104.15 17.97 74.55
C ALA A 1104 103.95 19.36 73.89
N ILE A 1105 104.77 20.36 74.24
CA ILE A 1105 104.78 21.68 73.60
C ILE A 1105 105.20 21.52 72.13
N THR A 1106 104.30 21.88 71.22
CA THR A 1106 104.59 21.83 69.79
C THR A 1106 105.80 22.70 69.44
N SER A 1107 106.52 22.34 68.38
CA SER A 1107 107.67 23.13 67.90
C SER A 1107 107.31 24.59 67.59
N SER A 1108 106.05 24.87 67.22
CA SER A 1108 105.47 26.21 67.14
C SER A 1108 105.22 26.87 68.50
N GLY A 1109 104.82 26.11 69.52
CA GLY A 1109 104.72 26.55 70.92
C GLY A 1109 106.06 26.93 71.53
N ILE A 1110 107.09 26.11 71.33
CA ILE A 1110 108.47 26.41 71.78
C ILE A 1110 108.98 27.71 71.14
N ARG A 1111 108.64 27.97 69.87
CA ARG A 1111 108.99 29.23 69.19
C ARG A 1111 108.22 30.44 69.69
N ALA A 1112 107.06 30.26 70.31
CA ALA A 1112 106.32 31.36 70.91
C ALA A 1112 106.79 31.69 72.33
N LEU A 1113 107.65 30.85 72.93
CA LEU A 1113 108.27 31.04 74.25
C LEU A 1113 109.59 31.83 74.20
N SER A 1114 110.05 32.17 72.99
CA SER A 1114 111.07 33.18 72.74
C SER A 1114 110.41 34.52 72.43
#